data_AF-A0A9Q4DN11-F1
#
_entry.id   AF-A0A9Q4DN11-F1
#
_cell.length_a   1.000
_cell.length_b   1.000
_cell.length_c   1.000
_cell.angle_alpha   90.00
_cell.angle_beta   90.00
_cell.angle_gamma   90.00
#
_symmetry.space_group_name_H-M   'P 1'
#
loop_
_entity.id
_entity.type
_entity.pdbx_description
1 polymer ?
#
loop_
_entity_poly.entity_id
_entity_poly.type
_entity_poly.pdbx_seq_one_letter_code
_entity_poly.pdbx_strand_id
1 'polypeptide(L)'
;MITYVFPGQGSQQKGMGQGLFEHYQHLTDQADQILGYSIEKLCTEKSYLDLNHTQYTQPALYVVNALNYLKRVEETGRKPDFAAGHSLGEYNALFAAGAFDFETGLSLVKKRGELMGRITGGGMAAVIGLNREQVTAVLEEHRLHDIDVANENTLRQIVISGQKKEIEKARTVFENTKDVKLFHPLNVSGAFHSRYMNKAKQEFKQFIDSFHFGSLAIPVISNVYAEPYRQDRLKETLSEQMDSTVKWTDSIRFLMGRGEMEFEEIGPGTVLTGLIHRIKNEAEPLTHAPEKKLASSHPETSDHRPNVQAGITAESLGSDEFKRDYHLTYAYLAGGMYRGIASKEMVVKLSRAGMMGFFGTGGLSLNEVEDAILTIQGELGEGQAYGINLVHNMKHTESEEKMIDLLLKLQVRNVEASAFLSVTPALVRYRAKGVKRNPNGEIISSNRIIAKISRPEVAESFLSPAPENMLQKLLGENKITVSEAELLRCIPVADDICVEADSGGHTDGGVAYSLMPAMTSLRDEMMKKYQYPKTIRVGAAGGIGTPDAAVAAFMLGADFIVTGSINQCTVEAATSDKVKDLLQQMNVQDTAYAPAGDMFESGSKVQVLKKGVFFPARASKLYELYQRYGSIRELDAKMLTQLEEKYFKRSIEDIYKDITLHYPMAEIEKAERNPKHKMALIFRWYFRYSSNLAISGSEHSKVDYQIHCGPALGAFNQWVKGSELENWRNRHVDEIGKILMTETAALLHERTQSMYQPSY
;
A
#
# COMPACT_ATOMS: atom_id res chain seq x y z
N MET A 1 0.31 -34.51 0.10
CA MET A 1 1.09 -33.28 -0.14
C MET A 1 2.36 -33.34 0.68
N ILE A 2 3.44 -32.71 0.21
CA ILE A 2 4.73 -32.69 0.91
C ILE A 2 5.06 -31.27 1.38
N THR A 3 5.44 -31.15 2.65
CA THR A 3 5.97 -29.92 3.24
C THR A 3 7.44 -30.09 3.54
N TYR A 4 8.28 -29.18 3.04
CA TYR A 4 9.66 -29.08 3.52
C TYR A 4 9.73 -28.17 4.74
N VAL A 5 10.30 -28.70 5.82
CA VAL A 5 10.50 -27.97 7.07
C VAL A 5 11.98 -27.73 7.33
N PHE A 6 12.32 -26.50 7.71
CA PHE A 6 13.71 -26.08 7.89
C PHE A 6 14.05 -25.87 9.36
N PRO A 7 15.06 -26.56 9.92
CA PRO A 7 15.43 -26.43 11.32
C PRO A 7 16.11 -25.09 11.62
N GLY A 8 15.85 -24.56 12.81
CA GLY A 8 16.49 -23.36 13.34
C GLY A 8 17.64 -23.64 14.29
N GLN A 9 18.03 -22.58 15.02
CA GLN A 9 19.04 -22.64 16.07
C GLN A 9 18.67 -23.68 17.15
N GLY A 10 19.64 -24.49 17.54
CA GLY A 10 19.48 -25.70 18.34
C GLY A 10 19.79 -26.98 17.55
N SER A 11 19.82 -26.90 16.22
CA SER A 11 20.09 -28.06 15.33
C SER A 11 21.53 -28.09 14.80
N GLN A 12 22.33 -27.05 15.11
CA GLN A 12 23.72 -26.99 14.70
C GLN A 12 24.55 -28.07 15.41
N GLN A 13 25.41 -28.72 14.66
CA GLN A 13 26.38 -29.69 15.20
C GLN A 13 27.66 -29.63 14.38
N LYS A 14 28.79 -29.91 15.03
CA LYS A 14 30.07 -30.03 14.31
C LYS A 14 29.99 -31.18 13.30
N GLY A 15 30.49 -30.96 12.10
CA GLY A 15 30.39 -31.87 10.96
C GLY A 15 29.13 -31.66 10.10
N MET A 16 28.21 -30.75 10.47
CA MET A 16 27.08 -30.43 9.60
C MET A 16 27.55 -29.86 8.25
N GLY A 17 26.88 -30.23 7.17
CA GLY A 17 27.25 -29.79 5.82
C GLY A 17 28.45 -30.51 5.20
N GLN A 18 29.03 -31.52 5.86
CA GLN A 18 30.12 -32.32 5.30
C GLN A 18 29.71 -32.92 3.94
N GLY A 19 30.57 -32.76 2.93
CA GLY A 19 30.31 -33.15 1.54
C GLY A 19 29.43 -32.18 0.75
N LEU A 20 28.59 -31.35 1.40
CA LEU A 20 27.80 -30.32 0.72
C LEU A 20 28.65 -29.13 0.31
N PHE A 21 29.63 -28.75 1.13
CA PHE A 21 30.50 -27.61 0.85
C PHE A 21 31.33 -27.81 -0.42
N GLU A 22 31.89 -29.02 -0.58
CA GLU A 22 32.64 -29.43 -1.78
C GLU A 22 31.72 -29.54 -3.00
N HIS A 23 30.54 -30.16 -2.86
CA HIS A 23 29.58 -30.30 -3.96
C HIS A 23 29.07 -28.95 -4.48
N TYR A 24 28.84 -27.99 -3.58
CA TYR A 24 28.42 -26.62 -3.91
C TYR A 24 29.52 -25.58 -3.68
N GLN A 25 30.75 -25.86 -4.14
CA GLN A 25 31.92 -25.01 -3.91
C GLN A 25 31.66 -23.52 -4.23
N HIS A 26 30.97 -23.22 -5.33
CA HIS A 26 30.66 -21.83 -5.71
C HIS A 26 29.81 -21.08 -4.67
N LEU A 27 28.82 -21.73 -4.04
CA LEU A 27 28.01 -21.12 -2.98
C LEU A 27 28.77 -21.07 -1.66
N THR A 28 29.62 -22.06 -1.39
CA THR A 28 30.53 -22.05 -0.24
C THR A 28 31.48 -20.85 -0.32
N ASP A 29 32.11 -20.64 -1.48
CA ASP A 29 33.02 -19.51 -1.71
C ASP A 29 32.31 -18.16 -1.60
N GLN A 30 31.09 -18.06 -2.16
CA GLN A 30 30.26 -16.87 -2.04
C GLN A 30 29.86 -16.60 -0.58
N ALA A 31 29.54 -17.65 0.18
CA ALA A 31 29.25 -17.53 1.60
C ALA A 31 30.49 -17.04 2.38
N ASP A 32 31.67 -17.58 2.10
CA ASP A 32 32.92 -17.17 2.73
C ASP A 32 33.22 -15.68 2.46
N GLN A 33 32.98 -15.21 1.24
CA GLN A 33 33.13 -13.79 0.88
C GLN A 33 32.16 -12.89 1.64
N ILE A 34 30.87 -13.28 1.70
CA ILE A 34 29.84 -12.51 2.41
C ILE A 34 30.12 -12.49 3.91
N LEU A 35 30.56 -13.60 4.49
CA LEU A 35 30.74 -13.76 5.94
C LEU A 35 32.08 -13.18 6.42
N GLY A 36 33.13 -13.25 5.60
CA GLY A 36 34.50 -12.87 5.96
C GLY A 36 35.26 -13.94 6.74
N TYR A 37 34.75 -15.17 6.79
CA TYR A 37 35.38 -16.34 7.41
C TYR A 37 34.90 -17.61 6.71
N SER A 38 35.63 -18.71 6.88
CA SER A 38 35.26 -19.96 6.21
C SER A 38 34.08 -20.66 6.88
N ILE A 39 32.96 -20.79 6.16
CA ILE A 39 31.75 -21.45 6.62
C ILE A 39 31.96 -22.95 6.80
N GLU A 40 32.73 -23.57 5.91
CA GLU A 40 33.09 -24.98 6.01
C GLU A 40 33.90 -25.24 7.28
N LYS A 41 35.00 -24.51 7.49
CA LYS A 41 35.84 -24.67 8.68
C LYS A 41 35.07 -24.40 9.97
N LEU A 42 34.17 -23.40 9.96
CA LEU A 42 33.28 -23.13 11.10
C LEU A 42 32.43 -24.36 11.43
N CYS A 43 31.94 -25.09 10.42
CA CYS A 43 31.10 -26.26 10.61
C CYS A 43 31.89 -27.53 10.92
N THR A 44 33.09 -27.73 10.37
CA THR A 44 33.84 -29.00 10.42
C THR A 44 35.00 -29.01 11.42
N GLU A 45 35.66 -27.88 11.66
CA GLU A 45 36.85 -27.79 12.52
C GLU A 45 36.50 -27.34 13.95
N LYS A 46 37.05 -28.01 14.98
CA LYS A 46 36.74 -27.69 16.39
C LYS A 46 37.35 -26.38 16.89
N SER A 47 38.51 -25.98 16.38
CA SER A 47 39.32 -24.87 16.93
C SER A 47 39.28 -23.57 16.11
N TYR A 48 38.42 -23.46 15.10
CA TYR A 48 38.38 -22.28 14.22
C TYR A 48 37.58 -21.12 14.82
N LEU A 49 36.27 -21.26 14.89
CA LEU A 49 35.33 -20.32 15.49
C LEU A 49 34.25 -21.10 16.26
N ASP A 50 33.66 -20.46 17.26
CA ASP A 50 32.62 -21.10 18.08
C ASP A 50 31.27 -21.11 17.34
N LEU A 51 30.90 -22.28 16.81
CA LEU A 51 29.63 -22.51 16.13
C LEU A 51 28.42 -22.23 17.04
N ASN A 52 28.57 -22.24 18.37
CA ASN A 52 27.48 -21.97 19.31
C ASN A 52 27.26 -20.49 19.62
N HIS A 53 28.10 -19.60 19.09
CA HIS A 53 27.82 -18.17 19.17
C HIS A 53 26.78 -17.79 18.11
N THR A 54 25.65 -17.20 18.51
CA THR A 54 24.49 -16.90 17.65
C THR A 54 24.84 -16.23 16.31
N GLN A 55 25.80 -15.30 16.31
CA GLN A 55 26.27 -14.62 15.09
C GLN A 55 26.91 -15.55 14.04
N TYR A 56 27.41 -16.71 14.46
CA TYR A 56 27.99 -17.76 13.62
C TYR A 56 27.00 -18.91 13.41
N THR A 57 26.23 -19.26 14.44
CA THR A 57 25.21 -20.31 14.38
C THR A 57 24.19 -20.05 13.28
N GLN A 58 23.66 -18.82 13.21
CA GLN A 58 22.58 -18.51 12.28
C GLN A 58 23.03 -18.57 10.80
N PRO A 59 24.13 -17.91 10.38
CA PRO A 59 24.62 -18.07 9.02
C PRO A 59 24.97 -19.52 8.66
N ALA A 60 25.60 -20.26 9.57
CA ALA A 60 25.97 -21.65 9.33
C ALA A 60 24.76 -22.54 9.06
N LEU A 61 23.70 -22.41 9.87
CA LEU A 61 22.46 -23.13 9.65
C LEU A 61 21.77 -22.72 8.34
N TYR A 62 21.72 -21.41 8.03
CA TYR A 62 21.12 -20.97 6.77
C TYR A 62 21.84 -21.58 5.55
N VAL A 63 23.17 -21.54 5.52
CA VAL A 63 23.96 -22.12 4.43
C VAL A 63 23.70 -23.61 4.32
N VAL A 64 23.85 -24.36 5.41
CA VAL A 64 23.68 -25.83 5.39
C VAL A 64 22.25 -26.24 5.00
N ASN A 65 21.23 -25.55 5.51
CA ASN A 65 19.84 -25.80 5.13
C ASN A 65 19.59 -25.51 3.65
N ALA A 66 20.13 -24.40 3.13
CA ALA A 66 20.00 -24.03 1.71
C ALA A 66 20.68 -25.06 0.80
N LEU A 67 21.89 -25.52 1.15
CA LEU A 67 22.60 -26.55 0.38
C LEU A 67 21.86 -27.90 0.40
N ASN A 68 21.29 -28.29 1.55
CA ASN A 68 20.45 -29.49 1.63
C ASN A 68 19.21 -29.39 0.75
N TYR A 69 18.56 -28.22 0.72
CA TYR A 69 17.40 -27.98 -0.15
C TYR A 69 17.78 -28.10 -1.63
N LEU A 70 18.86 -27.44 -2.05
CA LEU A 70 19.33 -27.51 -3.43
C LEU A 70 19.64 -28.95 -3.83
N LYS A 71 20.34 -29.70 -2.97
CA LYS A 71 20.62 -31.13 -3.19
C LYS A 71 19.35 -31.95 -3.31
N ARG A 72 18.38 -31.72 -2.42
CA ARG A 72 17.11 -32.46 -2.45
C ARG A 72 16.32 -32.18 -3.74
N VAL A 73 16.28 -30.94 -4.20
CA VAL A 73 15.62 -30.57 -5.45
C VAL A 73 16.36 -31.17 -6.65
N GLU A 74 17.70 -31.18 -6.63
CA GLU A 74 18.54 -31.80 -7.66
C GLU A 74 18.31 -33.32 -7.75
N GLU A 75 18.26 -34.02 -6.61
CA GLU A 75 18.08 -35.47 -6.54
C GLU A 75 16.67 -35.93 -6.94
N THR A 76 15.64 -35.14 -6.63
CA THR A 76 14.23 -35.55 -6.79
C THR A 76 13.52 -34.88 -7.97
N GLY A 77 14.04 -33.75 -8.45
CA GLY A 77 13.36 -32.90 -9.44
C GLY A 77 12.04 -32.29 -8.95
N ARG A 78 11.72 -32.40 -7.66
CA ARG A 78 10.44 -31.99 -7.07
C ARG A 78 10.63 -30.83 -6.08
N LYS A 79 9.69 -29.90 -6.10
CA LYS A 79 9.53 -28.84 -5.11
C LYS A 79 8.39 -29.20 -4.15
N PRO A 80 8.40 -28.73 -2.90
CA PRO A 80 7.33 -29.03 -1.95
C PRO A 80 6.06 -28.23 -2.24
N ASP A 81 4.92 -28.73 -1.75
CA ASP A 81 3.63 -28.05 -1.83
C ASP A 81 3.54 -26.88 -0.83
N PHE A 82 4.24 -27.01 0.31
CA PHE A 82 4.36 -25.99 1.34
C PHE A 82 5.79 -25.95 1.88
N ALA A 83 6.21 -24.81 2.42
CA ALA A 83 7.43 -24.71 3.20
C ALA A 83 7.15 -24.08 4.57
N ALA A 84 7.89 -24.51 5.58
CA ALA A 84 7.86 -23.88 6.90
C ALA A 84 9.26 -23.94 7.51
N GLY A 85 9.58 -23.03 8.41
CA GLY A 85 10.87 -23.10 9.10
C GLY A 85 10.73 -22.65 10.53
N HIS A 86 11.48 -23.27 11.42
CA HIS A 86 11.45 -22.94 12.84
C HIS A 86 12.45 -21.83 13.14
N SER A 87 11.96 -20.68 13.60
CA SER A 87 12.77 -19.48 13.84
C SER A 87 13.64 -19.14 12.61
N LEU A 88 14.96 -19.23 12.74
CA LEU A 88 15.90 -19.03 11.65
C LEU A 88 15.57 -19.82 10.38
N GLY A 89 15.06 -21.05 10.50
CA GLY A 89 14.73 -21.89 9.35
C GLY A 89 13.69 -21.24 8.41
N GLU A 90 12.90 -20.29 8.91
CA GLU A 90 11.92 -19.55 8.11
C GLU A 90 12.58 -18.78 6.94
N TYR A 91 13.84 -18.35 7.09
CA TYR A 91 14.62 -17.75 6.02
C TYR A 91 14.94 -18.75 4.90
N ASN A 92 15.18 -20.01 5.24
CA ASN A 92 15.37 -21.08 4.26
C ASN A 92 14.05 -21.46 3.57
N ALA A 93 12.93 -21.41 4.29
CA ALA A 93 11.62 -21.62 3.69
C ALA A 93 11.28 -20.52 2.66
N LEU A 94 11.60 -19.26 2.97
CA LEU A 94 11.47 -18.12 2.05
C LEU A 94 12.43 -18.23 0.85
N PHE A 95 13.68 -18.65 1.07
CA PHE A 95 14.62 -18.96 -0.02
C PHE A 95 14.08 -20.05 -0.94
N ALA A 96 13.60 -21.17 -0.39
CA ALA A 96 13.03 -22.27 -1.16
C ALA A 96 11.82 -21.83 -2.00
N ALA A 97 11.01 -20.93 -1.45
CA ALA A 97 9.85 -20.32 -2.12
C ALA A 97 10.20 -19.24 -3.16
N GLY A 98 11.47 -18.84 -3.30
CA GLY A 98 11.90 -17.84 -4.27
C GLY A 98 11.70 -16.39 -3.81
N ALA A 99 11.57 -16.15 -2.49
CA ALA A 99 11.49 -14.79 -1.94
C ALA A 99 12.75 -13.98 -2.23
N PHE A 100 13.92 -14.62 -2.25
CA PHE A 100 15.22 -14.00 -2.51
C PHE A 100 16.23 -15.07 -2.95
N ASP A 101 17.37 -14.63 -3.48
CA ASP A 101 18.49 -15.50 -3.82
C ASP A 101 19.34 -15.89 -2.60
N PHE A 102 20.30 -16.81 -2.80
CA PHE A 102 21.15 -17.33 -1.73
C PHE A 102 21.92 -16.22 -1.00
N GLU A 103 22.52 -15.29 -1.75
CA GLU A 103 23.33 -14.18 -1.23
C GLU A 103 22.51 -13.21 -0.40
N THR A 104 21.34 -12.81 -0.90
CA THR A 104 20.43 -11.92 -0.18
C THR A 104 20.00 -12.56 1.13
N GLY A 105 19.56 -13.83 1.10
CA GLY A 105 19.15 -14.52 2.30
C GLY A 105 20.30 -14.71 3.31
N LEU A 106 21.51 -15.00 2.84
CA LEU A 106 22.69 -15.09 3.72
C LEU A 106 23.04 -13.73 4.34
N SER A 107 22.93 -12.64 3.57
CA SER A 107 23.16 -11.27 4.06
C SER A 107 22.16 -10.87 5.14
N LEU A 108 20.88 -11.20 4.94
CA LEU A 108 19.82 -11.01 5.93
C LEU A 108 20.10 -11.83 7.20
N VAL A 109 20.40 -13.11 7.06
CA VAL A 109 20.69 -13.98 8.22
C VAL A 109 21.96 -13.55 8.96
N LYS A 110 23.01 -13.14 8.25
CA LYS A 110 24.23 -12.56 8.85
C LYS A 110 23.87 -11.37 9.72
N LYS A 111 23.06 -10.45 9.21
CA LYS A 111 22.62 -9.27 9.96
C LYS A 111 21.76 -9.66 11.16
N ARG A 112 20.82 -10.59 10.99
CA ARG A 112 19.97 -11.09 12.09
C ARG A 112 20.81 -11.73 13.19
N GLY A 113 21.73 -12.62 12.83
CA GLY A 113 22.62 -13.29 13.77
C GLY A 113 23.53 -12.33 14.53
N GLU A 114 24.05 -11.30 13.84
CA GLU A 114 24.81 -10.21 14.46
C GLU A 114 23.95 -9.45 15.48
N LEU A 115 22.76 -8.97 15.07
CA LEU A 115 21.89 -8.17 15.92
C LEU A 115 21.38 -8.94 17.14
N MET A 116 20.97 -10.20 16.95
CA MET A 116 20.54 -11.06 18.06
C MET A 116 21.73 -11.45 18.95
N GLY A 117 22.90 -11.72 18.38
CA GLY A 117 24.11 -12.07 19.12
C GLY A 117 24.63 -10.95 20.02
N ARG A 118 24.35 -9.68 19.70
CA ARG A 118 24.68 -8.52 20.55
C ARG A 118 23.86 -8.46 21.85
N ILE A 119 22.71 -9.12 21.90
CA ILE A 119 21.87 -9.11 23.09
C ILE A 119 22.40 -10.13 24.10
N THR A 120 22.86 -9.61 25.23
CA THR A 120 23.45 -10.39 26.33
C THR A 120 22.65 -10.19 27.62
N GLY A 121 22.88 -11.05 28.62
CA GLY A 121 22.21 -10.96 29.94
C GLY A 121 20.79 -11.53 29.98
N GLY A 122 20.28 -12.05 28.85
CA GLY A 122 19.05 -12.81 28.77
C GLY A 122 19.28 -14.32 28.89
N GLY A 123 18.18 -15.07 28.90
CA GLY A 123 18.17 -16.52 28.84
C GLY A 123 16.82 -17.04 28.37
N MET A 124 16.79 -18.33 28.02
CA MET A 124 15.56 -19.02 27.63
C MET A 124 15.51 -20.38 28.31
N ALA A 125 14.31 -20.92 28.53
CA ALA A 125 14.12 -22.25 29.09
C ALA A 125 12.90 -22.93 28.48
N ALA A 126 13.01 -24.24 28.20
CA ALA A 126 11.89 -25.07 27.83
C ALA A 126 11.17 -25.57 29.09
N VAL A 127 9.87 -25.33 29.17
CA VAL A 127 8.94 -25.86 30.16
C VAL A 127 8.16 -26.99 29.51
N ILE A 128 8.38 -28.22 29.97
CA ILE A 128 7.76 -29.43 29.45
C ILE A 128 6.69 -29.91 30.43
N GLY A 129 5.49 -30.20 29.91
CA GLY A 129 4.36 -30.76 30.64
C GLY A 129 3.12 -29.87 30.61
N LEU A 130 3.32 -28.55 30.54
CA LEU A 130 2.28 -27.53 30.55
C LEU A 130 2.02 -26.97 29.14
N ASN A 131 0.77 -26.54 28.91
CA ASN A 131 0.42 -25.76 27.72
C ASN A 131 0.67 -24.25 27.92
N ARG A 132 0.42 -23.46 26.86
CA ARG A 132 0.63 -22.01 26.86
C ARG A 132 -0.12 -21.32 27.99
N GLU A 133 -1.42 -21.60 28.13
CA GLU A 133 -2.28 -20.93 29.10
C GLU A 133 -1.83 -21.22 30.53
N GLN A 134 -1.43 -22.46 30.81
CA GLN A 134 -0.90 -22.87 32.11
C GLN A 134 0.44 -22.19 32.40
N VAL A 135 1.35 -22.12 31.42
CA VAL A 135 2.62 -21.41 31.60
C VAL A 135 2.38 -19.92 31.88
N THR A 136 1.49 -19.27 31.13
CA THR A 136 1.12 -17.87 31.37
C THR A 136 0.53 -17.67 32.76
N ALA A 137 -0.39 -18.54 33.20
CA ALA A 137 -0.98 -18.46 34.53
C ALA A 137 0.07 -18.57 35.65
N VAL A 138 1.05 -19.48 35.52
CA VAL A 138 2.16 -19.63 36.48
C VAL A 138 3.03 -18.36 36.52
N LEU A 139 3.35 -17.78 35.36
CA LEU A 139 4.12 -16.53 35.29
C LEU A 139 3.36 -15.37 35.96
N GLU A 140 2.05 -15.27 35.76
CA GLU A 140 1.20 -14.24 36.37
C GLU A 140 1.07 -14.42 37.89
N GLU A 141 0.76 -15.64 38.35
CA GLU A 141 0.61 -15.99 39.77
C GLU A 141 1.86 -15.64 40.57
N HIS A 142 3.04 -15.93 40.00
CA HIS A 142 4.33 -15.68 40.64
C HIS A 142 4.97 -14.33 40.27
N ARG A 143 4.24 -13.45 39.58
CA ARG A 143 4.65 -12.08 39.19
C ARG A 143 5.95 -12.01 38.39
N LEU A 144 6.17 -12.99 37.52
CA LEU A 144 7.33 -13.08 36.63
C LEU A 144 7.08 -12.31 35.31
N HIS A 145 6.73 -11.02 35.41
CA HIS A 145 6.27 -10.19 34.28
C HIS A 145 7.35 -9.82 33.25
N ASP A 146 8.61 -10.10 33.57
CA ASP A 146 9.79 -9.88 32.73
C ASP A 146 10.17 -11.12 31.89
N ILE A 147 9.27 -12.09 31.82
CA ILE A 147 9.40 -13.31 31.03
C ILE A 147 8.28 -13.35 29.99
N ASP A 148 8.65 -13.51 28.72
CA ASP A 148 7.75 -13.69 27.60
C ASP A 148 7.72 -15.17 27.16
N VAL A 149 6.63 -15.59 26.50
CA VAL A 149 6.58 -16.87 25.80
C VAL A 149 7.24 -16.71 24.43
N ALA A 150 8.35 -17.40 24.21
CA ALA A 150 9.15 -17.30 22.99
C ALA A 150 8.80 -18.35 21.94
N ASN A 151 8.52 -19.59 22.34
CA ASN A 151 8.15 -20.64 21.39
C ASN A 151 7.05 -21.54 21.93
N GLU A 152 6.13 -21.94 21.06
CA GLU A 152 5.13 -22.96 21.29
C GLU A 152 5.49 -24.20 20.46
N ASN A 153 6.47 -24.96 20.93
CA ASN A 153 7.12 -26.02 20.15
C ASN A 153 6.28 -27.30 20.05
N THR A 154 5.51 -27.63 21.09
CA THR A 154 4.39 -28.59 21.06
C THR A 154 3.30 -28.08 22.02
N LEU A 155 2.13 -28.73 22.07
CA LEU A 155 1.08 -28.40 23.04
C LEU A 155 1.56 -28.46 24.50
N ARG A 156 2.64 -29.19 24.78
CA ARG A 156 3.20 -29.39 26.13
C ARG A 156 4.68 -29.04 26.23
N GLN A 157 5.24 -28.32 25.27
CA GLN A 157 6.61 -27.82 25.32
C GLN A 157 6.63 -26.35 24.92
N ILE A 158 6.64 -25.49 25.93
CA ILE A 158 6.65 -24.04 25.79
C ILE A 158 8.03 -23.51 26.16
N VAL A 159 8.59 -22.62 25.36
CA VAL A 159 9.85 -21.95 25.67
C VAL A 159 9.55 -20.57 26.19
N ILE A 160 10.08 -20.26 27.37
CA ILE A 160 10.03 -18.94 27.98
C ILE A 160 11.35 -18.20 27.79
N SER A 161 11.31 -16.87 27.75
CA SER A 161 12.45 -16.02 27.39
C SER A 161 12.41 -14.73 28.19
N GLY A 162 13.53 -14.36 28.81
CA GLY A 162 13.60 -13.18 29.66
C GLY A 162 15.00 -12.92 30.20
N GLN A 163 15.12 -12.00 31.16
CA GLN A 163 16.39 -11.79 31.84
C GLN A 163 16.88 -13.07 32.52
N LYS A 164 18.18 -13.35 32.47
CA LYS A 164 18.75 -14.61 32.99
C LYS A 164 18.35 -14.87 34.45
N LYS A 165 18.37 -13.83 35.28
CA LYS A 165 17.96 -13.90 36.70
C LYS A 165 16.49 -14.27 36.87
N GLU A 166 15.61 -13.80 35.99
CA GLU A 166 14.18 -14.11 36.04
C GLU A 166 13.92 -15.54 35.56
N ILE A 167 14.63 -16.02 34.54
CA ILE A 167 14.59 -17.41 34.11
C ILE A 167 15.09 -18.35 35.22
N GLU A 168 16.14 -17.96 35.95
CA GLU A 168 16.65 -18.71 37.11
C GLU A 168 15.63 -18.75 38.26
N LYS A 169 14.91 -17.65 38.53
CA LYS A 169 13.80 -17.65 39.50
C LYS A 169 12.64 -18.53 39.03
N ALA A 170 12.28 -18.44 37.76
CA ALA A 170 11.21 -19.23 37.16
C ALA A 170 11.46 -20.72 37.27
N ARG A 171 12.74 -21.16 37.23
CA ARG A 171 13.11 -22.56 37.42
C ARG A 171 12.51 -23.15 38.69
N THR A 172 12.74 -22.52 39.85
CA THR A 172 12.22 -23.01 41.13
C THR A 172 10.69 -23.02 41.16
N VAL A 173 10.05 -22.03 40.53
CA VAL A 173 8.59 -21.97 40.44
C VAL A 173 8.04 -23.14 39.61
N PHE A 174 8.55 -23.32 38.39
CA PHE A 174 8.08 -24.38 37.50
C PHE A 174 8.45 -25.78 38.00
N GLU A 175 9.62 -25.99 38.60
CA GLU A 175 10.00 -27.29 39.19
C GLU A 175 9.06 -27.70 40.36
N ASN A 176 8.38 -26.75 40.99
CA ASN A 176 7.40 -27.00 42.05
C ASN A 176 5.93 -26.92 41.57
N THR A 177 5.69 -26.57 40.30
CA THR A 177 4.34 -26.50 39.75
C THR A 177 3.87 -27.89 39.35
N LYS A 178 2.62 -28.21 39.69
CA LYS A 178 1.98 -29.47 39.32
C LYS A 178 1.99 -29.65 37.79
N ASP A 179 2.19 -30.89 37.34
CA ASP A 179 2.17 -31.30 35.92
C ASP A 179 3.36 -30.82 35.05
N VAL A 180 4.29 -30.02 35.60
CA VAL A 180 5.61 -29.81 34.97
C VAL A 180 6.43 -31.10 35.05
N LYS A 181 6.89 -31.58 33.91
CA LYS A 181 7.76 -32.76 33.80
C LYS A 181 9.24 -32.41 33.80
N LEU A 182 9.60 -31.31 33.15
CA LEU A 182 10.99 -30.85 33.05
C LEU A 182 11.04 -29.34 32.80
N PHE A 183 11.94 -28.66 33.51
CA PHE A 183 12.39 -27.32 33.19
C PHE A 183 13.83 -27.40 32.68
N HIS A 184 14.08 -27.00 31.44
CA HIS A 184 15.38 -27.13 30.80
C HIS A 184 15.90 -25.78 30.29
N PRO A 185 16.91 -25.18 30.95
CA PRO A 185 17.58 -23.99 30.43
C PRO A 185 18.23 -24.25 29.07
N LEU A 186 18.00 -23.35 28.11
CA LEU A 186 18.56 -23.44 26.77
C LEU A 186 19.94 -22.77 26.72
N ASN A 187 20.85 -23.34 25.96
CA ASN A 187 22.21 -22.80 25.78
C ASN A 187 22.20 -21.62 24.78
N VAL A 188 21.70 -20.47 25.23
CA VAL A 188 21.62 -19.22 24.45
C VAL A 188 22.07 -18.03 25.31
N SER A 189 22.60 -17.00 24.66
CA SER A 189 23.16 -15.81 25.32
C SER A 189 22.14 -14.69 25.56
N GLY A 190 20.97 -14.75 24.90
CA GLY A 190 19.99 -13.67 24.88
C GLY A 190 18.55 -14.18 25.00
N ALA A 191 17.65 -13.26 25.34
CA ALA A 191 16.22 -13.52 25.46
C ALA A 191 15.54 -13.40 24.08
N PHE A 192 15.75 -14.37 23.19
CA PHE A 192 15.22 -14.31 21.83
C PHE A 192 13.69 -14.46 21.78
N HIS A 193 13.06 -13.98 20.69
CA HIS A 193 11.59 -14.04 20.50
C HIS A 193 10.80 -13.42 21.67
N SER A 194 11.28 -12.28 22.15
CA SER A 194 10.71 -11.57 23.30
C SER A 194 10.85 -10.07 23.13
N ARG A 195 10.23 -9.30 24.04
CA ARG A 195 10.34 -7.84 24.09
C ARG A 195 11.78 -7.32 24.09
N TYR A 196 12.75 -8.11 24.56
CA TYR A 196 14.16 -7.75 24.60
C TYR A 196 14.81 -7.70 23.20
N MET A 197 14.14 -8.22 22.17
CA MET A 197 14.58 -8.12 20.77
C MET A 197 14.08 -6.87 20.06
N ASN A 198 13.24 -6.03 20.67
CA ASN A 198 12.66 -4.85 20.01
C ASN A 198 13.69 -3.95 19.34
N LYS A 199 14.81 -3.65 20.02
CA LYS A 199 15.88 -2.83 19.44
C LYS A 199 16.53 -3.52 18.24
N ALA A 200 16.84 -4.80 18.36
CA ALA A 200 17.40 -5.60 17.27
C ALA A 200 16.44 -5.69 16.08
N LYS A 201 15.13 -5.83 16.32
CA LYS A 201 14.09 -5.78 15.27
C LYS A 201 14.11 -4.45 14.52
N GLN A 202 14.17 -3.31 15.21
CA GLN A 202 14.14 -2.01 14.53
C GLN A 202 15.36 -1.80 13.64
N GLU A 203 16.55 -2.19 14.11
CA GLU A 203 17.77 -2.18 13.30
C GLU A 203 17.68 -3.15 12.10
N PHE A 204 17.08 -4.32 12.30
CA PHE A 204 16.88 -5.29 11.23
C PHE A 204 15.85 -4.83 10.18
N LYS A 205 14.75 -4.19 10.62
CA LYS A 205 13.71 -3.62 9.75
C LYS A 205 14.29 -2.60 8.76
N GLN A 206 15.17 -1.73 9.25
CA GLN A 206 15.87 -0.77 8.38
C GLN A 206 16.78 -1.46 7.36
N PHE A 207 17.42 -2.57 7.75
CA PHE A 207 18.32 -3.32 6.87
C PHE A 207 17.55 -4.08 5.79
N ILE A 208 16.48 -4.80 6.14
CA ILE A 208 15.69 -5.61 5.21
C ILE A 208 14.97 -4.75 4.14
N ASP A 209 14.67 -3.48 4.46
CA ASP A 209 14.05 -2.56 3.51
C ASP A 209 14.92 -2.29 2.27
N SER A 210 16.25 -2.44 2.39
CA SER A 210 17.19 -2.26 1.28
C SER A 210 17.20 -3.38 0.24
N PHE A 211 16.53 -4.51 0.50
CA PHE A 211 16.50 -5.67 -0.39
C PHE A 211 15.19 -5.79 -1.16
N HIS A 212 15.21 -6.36 -2.37
CA HIS A 212 13.99 -6.71 -3.10
C HIS A 212 13.59 -8.16 -2.82
N PHE A 213 12.29 -8.41 -2.68
CA PHE A 213 11.75 -9.75 -2.44
C PHE A 213 10.83 -10.15 -3.61
N GLY A 214 11.08 -11.32 -4.18
CA GLY A 214 10.27 -11.93 -5.24
C GLY A 214 8.94 -12.47 -4.74
N SER A 215 8.06 -12.81 -5.68
CA SER A 215 6.79 -13.50 -5.40
C SER A 215 7.03 -14.92 -4.91
N LEU A 216 6.39 -15.32 -3.81
CA LEU A 216 6.49 -16.68 -3.29
C LEU A 216 5.83 -17.69 -4.23
N ALA A 217 6.63 -18.61 -4.78
CA ALA A 217 6.15 -19.71 -5.63
C ALA A 217 5.64 -20.91 -4.81
N ILE A 218 6.00 -20.97 -3.52
CA ILE A 218 5.60 -22.01 -2.56
C ILE A 218 4.99 -21.28 -1.35
N PRO A 219 3.80 -21.63 -0.88
CA PRO A 219 3.25 -21.07 0.35
C PRO A 219 4.17 -21.37 1.54
N VAL A 220 4.66 -20.31 2.20
CA VAL A 220 5.51 -20.41 3.39
C VAL A 220 4.69 -20.12 4.64
N ILE A 221 4.71 -20.98 5.65
CA ILE A 221 3.97 -20.75 6.90
C ILE A 221 4.78 -19.86 7.85
N SER A 222 4.17 -18.75 8.28
CA SER A 222 4.78 -17.76 9.16
C SER A 222 4.86 -18.23 10.62
N ASN A 223 5.98 -17.97 11.29
CA ASN A 223 6.12 -18.22 12.73
C ASN A 223 5.24 -17.33 13.61
N VAL A 224 4.92 -16.11 13.15
CA VAL A 224 4.16 -15.11 13.92
C VAL A 224 2.66 -15.42 13.88
N TYR A 225 2.17 -15.74 12.69
CA TYR A 225 0.74 -15.90 12.42
C TYR A 225 0.29 -17.36 12.34
N ALA A 226 1.21 -18.33 12.20
CA ALA A 226 0.91 -19.74 11.96
C ALA A 226 0.06 -19.99 10.69
N GLU A 227 0.17 -19.08 9.71
CA GLU A 227 -0.55 -19.06 8.44
C GLU A 227 0.42 -18.68 7.30
N PRO A 228 0.06 -18.91 6.02
CA PRO A 228 0.90 -18.54 4.88
C PRO A 228 1.30 -17.06 4.90
N TYR A 229 2.55 -16.78 4.53
CA TYR A 229 3.04 -15.42 4.31
C TYR A 229 2.13 -14.69 3.30
N ARG A 230 1.83 -13.43 3.63
CA ARG A 230 1.23 -12.50 2.67
C ARG A 230 2.34 -11.74 1.95
N GLN A 231 2.25 -11.65 0.63
CA GLN A 231 3.27 -11.01 -0.20
C GLN A 231 3.50 -9.53 0.17
N ASP A 232 2.42 -8.83 0.52
CA ASP A 232 2.41 -7.40 0.88
C ASP A 232 3.11 -7.09 2.22
N ARG A 233 3.14 -8.06 3.15
CA ARG A 233 3.73 -7.90 4.49
C ARG A 233 4.93 -8.78 4.75
N LEU A 234 5.58 -9.30 3.69
CA LEU A 234 6.65 -10.29 3.82
C LEU A 234 7.82 -9.76 4.68
N LYS A 235 8.37 -8.59 4.36
CA LYS A 235 9.48 -7.98 5.11
C LYS A 235 9.10 -7.61 6.54
N GLU A 236 7.89 -7.08 6.73
CA GLU A 236 7.36 -6.70 8.03
C GLU A 236 7.22 -7.94 8.93
N THR A 237 6.54 -8.97 8.45
CA THR A 237 6.35 -10.25 9.16
C THR A 237 7.68 -10.89 9.51
N LEU A 238 8.65 -10.88 8.59
CA LEU A 238 9.98 -11.44 8.82
C LEU A 238 10.79 -10.63 9.85
N SER A 239 10.54 -9.33 9.98
CA SER A 239 11.12 -8.48 11.02
C SER A 239 10.44 -8.68 12.38
N GLU A 240 9.10 -8.71 12.40
CA GLU A 240 8.28 -9.02 13.59
C GLU A 240 8.62 -10.38 14.21
N GLN A 241 9.05 -11.33 13.39
CA GLN A 241 9.50 -12.65 13.85
C GLN A 241 10.57 -12.58 14.95
N MET A 242 11.44 -11.56 14.95
CA MET A 242 12.55 -11.48 15.90
C MET A 242 12.09 -11.29 17.35
N ASP A 243 10.97 -10.59 17.59
CA ASP A 243 10.46 -10.28 18.92
C ASP A 243 9.08 -10.89 19.22
N SER A 244 8.53 -11.66 18.28
CA SER A 244 7.26 -12.37 18.43
C SER A 244 7.45 -13.85 18.78
N THR A 245 6.45 -14.43 19.43
CA THR A 245 6.38 -15.88 19.73
C THR A 245 6.39 -16.71 18.45
N VAL A 246 7.21 -17.76 18.41
CA VAL A 246 7.20 -18.79 17.35
C VAL A 246 6.08 -19.78 17.59
N LYS A 247 4.98 -19.66 16.84
CA LYS A 247 3.78 -20.52 16.92
C LYS A 247 3.94 -21.81 16.11
N TRP A 248 4.94 -22.61 16.47
CA TRP A 248 5.26 -23.84 15.72
C TRP A 248 4.13 -24.88 15.78
N THR A 249 3.52 -25.07 16.95
CA THR A 249 2.40 -26.00 17.13
C THR A 249 1.25 -25.69 16.19
N ASP A 250 0.81 -24.43 16.14
CA ASP A 250 -0.28 -24.02 15.25
C ASP A 250 0.14 -24.04 13.77
N SER A 251 1.40 -23.75 13.44
CA SER A 251 1.91 -23.86 12.06
C SER A 251 1.76 -25.28 11.52
N ILE A 252 2.07 -26.28 12.34
CA ILE A 252 1.91 -27.70 11.98
C ILE A 252 0.44 -28.11 11.96
N ARG A 253 -0.37 -27.67 12.92
CA ARG A 253 -1.82 -27.96 12.94
C ARG A 253 -2.54 -27.34 11.75
N PHE A 254 -2.11 -26.16 11.30
CA PHE A 254 -2.59 -25.53 10.06
C PHE A 254 -2.31 -26.43 8.86
N LEU A 255 -1.07 -26.92 8.73
CA LEU A 255 -0.67 -27.80 7.62
C LEU A 255 -1.38 -29.15 7.66
N MET A 256 -1.59 -29.73 8.86
CA MET A 256 -2.42 -30.93 9.05
C MET A 256 -3.87 -30.70 8.60
N GLY A 257 -4.38 -29.47 8.72
CA GLY A 257 -5.73 -29.09 8.29
C GLY A 257 -5.92 -28.97 6.77
N ARG A 258 -4.84 -29.07 5.97
CA ARG A 258 -4.89 -28.96 4.51
C ARG A 258 -5.11 -30.28 3.78
N GLY A 259 -5.07 -31.41 4.50
CA GLY A 259 -5.22 -32.75 3.96
C GLY A 259 -4.09 -33.67 4.40
N GLU A 260 -3.92 -34.80 3.71
CA GLU A 260 -2.82 -35.72 3.99
C GLU A 260 -1.46 -35.06 3.72
N MET A 261 -0.71 -34.86 4.80
CA MET A 261 0.54 -34.10 4.81
C MET A 261 1.72 -34.95 5.27
N GLU A 262 2.70 -35.05 4.39
CA GLU A 262 4.04 -35.58 4.67
C GLU A 262 4.97 -34.40 4.98
N PHE A 263 5.78 -34.54 6.04
CA PHE A 263 6.74 -33.53 6.45
C PHE A 263 8.14 -34.07 6.28
N GLU A 264 8.99 -33.29 5.63
CA GLU A 264 10.38 -33.63 5.41
C GLU A 264 11.28 -32.54 5.97
N GLU A 265 12.13 -32.89 6.94
CA GLU A 265 13.08 -31.96 7.54
C GLU A 265 14.32 -31.82 6.66
N ILE A 266 14.54 -30.60 6.16
CA ILE A 266 15.64 -30.25 5.25
C ILE A 266 16.69 -29.46 6.03
N GLY A 267 17.73 -30.15 6.49
CA GLY A 267 18.80 -29.55 7.28
C GLY A 267 19.47 -30.56 8.21
N PRO A 268 20.35 -30.10 9.12
CA PRO A 268 21.01 -30.99 10.07
C PRO A 268 20.06 -31.39 11.21
N GLY A 269 20.17 -32.65 11.64
CA GLY A 269 19.43 -33.19 12.79
C GLY A 269 18.01 -33.65 12.44
N THR A 270 17.23 -33.95 13.47
CA THR A 270 15.86 -34.48 13.36
C THR A 270 14.92 -33.84 14.39
N VAL A 271 15.22 -32.60 14.80
CA VAL A 271 14.52 -31.92 15.90
C VAL A 271 13.09 -31.64 15.50
N LEU A 272 12.87 -31.09 14.30
CA LEU A 272 11.52 -30.77 13.82
C LEU A 272 10.72 -32.03 13.56
N THR A 273 11.33 -33.09 13.05
CA THR A 273 10.71 -34.42 12.87
C THR A 273 10.14 -34.92 14.20
N GLY A 274 10.92 -34.82 15.28
CA GLY A 274 10.46 -35.19 16.63
C GLY A 274 9.35 -34.29 17.17
N LEU A 275 9.41 -32.97 16.93
CA LEU A 275 8.35 -32.03 17.33
C LEU A 275 7.05 -32.26 16.57
N ILE A 276 7.13 -32.42 15.25
CA ILE A 276 5.98 -32.67 14.38
C ILE A 276 5.33 -34.00 14.75
N HIS A 277 6.11 -35.05 15.00
CA HIS A 277 5.56 -36.33 15.46
C HIS A 277 4.76 -36.18 16.76
N ARG A 278 5.27 -35.43 17.74
CA ARG A 278 4.54 -35.12 18.98
C ARG A 278 3.27 -34.30 18.69
N ILE A 279 3.35 -33.24 17.89
CA ILE A 279 2.17 -32.41 17.56
C ILE A 279 1.09 -33.25 16.88
N LYS A 280 1.45 -34.11 15.91
CA LYS A 280 0.50 -35.00 15.22
C LYS A 280 -0.19 -36.00 16.17
N ASN A 281 0.45 -36.35 17.29
CA ASN A 281 -0.12 -37.27 18.28
C ASN A 281 -0.87 -36.56 19.42
N GLU A 282 -0.56 -35.29 19.67
CA GLU A 282 -1.07 -34.53 20.81
C GLU A 282 -2.18 -33.53 20.41
N ALA A 283 -2.22 -33.09 19.15
CA ALA A 283 -3.07 -32.00 18.69
C ALA A 283 -3.92 -32.38 17.47
N GLU A 284 -5.14 -31.86 17.45
CA GLU A 284 -6.01 -31.96 16.28
C GLU A 284 -5.60 -30.95 15.20
N PRO A 285 -5.78 -31.28 13.91
CA PRO A 285 -5.67 -30.33 12.81
C PRO A 285 -6.53 -29.09 13.09
N LEU A 286 -6.06 -27.92 12.68
CA LEU A 286 -6.91 -26.74 12.64
C LEU A 286 -7.87 -26.90 11.46
N THR A 287 -9.03 -27.52 11.67
CA THR A 287 -10.11 -27.71 10.66
C THR A 287 -10.91 -26.43 10.41
N HIS A 288 -10.21 -25.30 10.48
CA HIS A 288 -10.75 -23.98 10.39
C HIS A 288 -9.93 -23.19 9.40
N ALA A 289 -10.50 -22.97 8.22
CA ALA A 289 -10.66 -21.59 7.80
C ALA A 289 -12.16 -21.27 7.82
N PRO A 290 -12.73 -20.82 8.95
CA PRO A 290 -13.89 -19.98 8.87
C PRO A 290 -13.38 -18.59 8.51
N GLU A 291 -14.00 -18.01 7.49
CA GLU A 291 -14.51 -16.66 7.63
C GLU A 291 -15.00 -16.47 9.08
N LYS A 292 -14.22 -15.81 9.92
CA LYS A 292 -14.75 -15.23 11.15
C LYS A 292 -15.51 -13.98 10.73
N LYS A 293 -16.81 -14.17 10.53
CA LYS A 293 -17.84 -13.18 10.81
C LYS A 293 -17.40 -12.34 12.01
N LEU A 294 -17.20 -11.05 11.82
CA LEU A 294 -17.31 -10.09 12.92
C LEU A 294 -18.74 -10.22 13.44
N ALA A 295 -18.89 -10.81 14.63
CA ALA A 295 -20.09 -10.63 15.42
C ALA A 295 -20.06 -9.19 15.94
N SER A 296 -20.86 -8.33 15.31
CA SER A 296 -21.32 -7.08 15.86
C SER A 296 -22.07 -7.36 17.18
N SER A 297 -21.56 -6.86 18.29
CA SER A 297 -22.38 -6.58 19.47
C SER A 297 -23.01 -5.20 19.28
N HIS A 298 -24.21 -5.16 18.69
CA HIS A 298 -25.14 -4.05 18.84
C HIS A 298 -26.53 -4.61 19.20
N PRO A 299 -27.36 -3.79 19.87
CA PRO A 299 -28.35 -4.23 20.86
C PRO A 299 -29.54 -4.95 20.25
N GLU A 300 -30.26 -5.69 21.09
CA GLU A 300 -31.55 -6.34 20.81
C GLU A 300 -32.43 -5.54 19.83
N THR A 301 -32.68 -6.09 18.65
CA THR A 301 -33.89 -5.82 17.86
C THR A 301 -34.25 -7.03 16.98
N SER A 302 -35.49 -7.47 17.14
CA SER A 302 -36.35 -8.33 16.29
C SER A 302 -35.75 -9.24 15.20
N ASP A 303 -36.12 -10.50 15.32
CA ASP A 303 -36.06 -11.61 14.37
C ASP A 303 -36.39 -11.20 12.90
N HIS A 304 -35.37 -10.95 12.08
CA HIS A 304 -35.46 -10.91 10.63
C HIS A 304 -34.25 -11.64 10.04
N ARG A 305 -34.43 -12.88 9.59
CA ARG A 305 -33.49 -13.53 8.67
C ARG A 305 -33.49 -12.72 7.36
N PRO A 306 -32.34 -12.26 6.82
CA PRO A 306 -32.31 -11.66 5.50
C PRO A 306 -32.68 -12.76 4.50
N ASN A 307 -33.82 -12.53 3.87
CA ASN A 307 -34.31 -13.27 2.74
C ASN A 307 -33.20 -13.24 1.64
N VAL A 308 -32.65 -14.39 1.23
CA VAL A 308 -31.72 -14.52 0.07
C VAL A 308 -32.50 -14.33 -1.24
N GLN A 309 -33.33 -13.30 -1.27
CA GLN A 309 -34.28 -12.95 -2.33
C GLN A 309 -34.12 -11.50 -2.78
N ALA A 310 -33.30 -10.68 -2.08
CA ALA A 310 -32.96 -9.34 -2.54
C ALA A 310 -31.74 -9.41 -3.47
N GLY A 311 -31.93 -9.11 -4.76
CA GLY A 311 -30.86 -9.08 -5.75
C GLY A 311 -29.83 -7.99 -5.47
N ILE A 312 -28.58 -8.20 -5.91
CA ILE A 312 -27.56 -7.14 -5.91
C ILE A 312 -27.97 -6.12 -6.98
N THR A 313 -28.18 -4.88 -6.57
CA THR A 313 -28.58 -3.75 -7.41
C THR A 313 -27.47 -2.70 -7.44
N ALA A 314 -27.52 -1.80 -8.43
CA ALA A 314 -26.57 -0.69 -8.53
C ALA A 314 -26.54 0.19 -7.27
N GLU A 315 -27.72 0.40 -6.66
CA GLU A 315 -27.92 1.16 -5.43
C GLU A 315 -27.44 0.41 -4.19
N SER A 316 -27.30 -0.92 -4.24
CA SER A 316 -26.77 -1.71 -3.12
C SER A 316 -25.24 -1.79 -3.08
N LEU A 317 -24.56 -1.40 -4.16
CA LEU A 317 -23.09 -1.41 -4.21
C LEU A 317 -22.50 -0.32 -3.30
N GLY A 318 -21.36 -0.63 -2.68
CA GLY A 318 -20.62 0.25 -1.79
C GLY A 318 -21.33 0.54 -0.45
N SER A 319 -20.82 1.53 0.27
CA SER A 319 -21.27 1.88 1.62
C SER A 319 -22.56 2.71 1.62
N ASP A 320 -23.58 2.22 2.32
CA ASP A 320 -24.82 2.97 2.58
C ASP A 320 -24.58 4.23 3.42
N GLU A 321 -23.62 4.18 4.35
CA GLU A 321 -23.24 5.34 5.14
C GLU A 321 -22.66 6.44 4.25
N PHE A 322 -21.76 6.08 3.33
CA PHE A 322 -21.21 6.99 2.33
C PHE A 322 -22.31 7.66 1.51
N LYS A 323 -23.23 6.87 0.95
CA LYS A 323 -24.36 7.39 0.16
C LYS A 323 -25.26 8.33 0.97
N ARG A 324 -25.56 8.00 2.23
CA ARG A 324 -26.37 8.88 3.10
C ARG A 324 -25.66 10.20 3.40
N ASP A 325 -24.37 10.16 3.71
CA ASP A 325 -23.60 11.36 4.08
C ASP A 325 -23.52 12.36 2.93
N TYR A 326 -23.27 11.85 1.73
CA TYR A 326 -23.12 12.65 0.53
C TYR A 326 -24.42 12.79 -0.25
N HIS A 327 -25.55 12.31 0.26
CA HIS A 327 -26.86 12.35 -0.42
C HIS A 327 -26.83 11.76 -1.84
N LEU A 328 -26.21 10.59 -1.99
CA LEU A 328 -26.04 9.90 -3.27
C LEU A 328 -26.97 8.69 -3.40
N THR A 329 -27.31 8.37 -4.64
CA THR A 329 -27.97 7.11 -5.01
C THR A 329 -26.94 6.01 -5.24
N TYR A 330 -25.79 6.35 -5.84
CA TYR A 330 -24.73 5.41 -6.16
C TYR A 330 -23.46 5.73 -5.37
N ALA A 331 -22.74 4.70 -4.93
CA ALA A 331 -21.41 4.84 -4.34
C ALA A 331 -20.34 5.10 -5.44
N TYR A 332 -20.56 6.15 -6.21
CA TYR A 332 -19.84 6.47 -7.44
C TYR A 332 -19.49 7.96 -7.50
N LEU A 333 -18.23 8.24 -7.80
CA LEU A 333 -17.70 9.58 -7.97
C LEU A 333 -16.99 9.75 -9.32
N ALA A 334 -16.96 11.00 -9.80
CA ALA A 334 -16.02 11.41 -10.86
C ALA A 334 -14.96 12.35 -10.28
N GLY A 335 -13.69 11.94 -10.38
CA GLY A 335 -12.56 12.71 -9.84
C GLY A 335 -12.29 14.00 -10.60
N GLY A 336 -11.67 14.98 -9.93
CA GLY A 336 -11.31 16.25 -10.53
C GLY A 336 -10.27 16.10 -11.64
N MET A 337 -10.51 16.74 -12.78
CA MET A 337 -9.59 16.80 -13.91
C MET A 337 -9.21 18.25 -14.18
N TYR A 338 -7.91 18.54 -14.11
CA TYR A 338 -7.32 19.88 -14.12
C TYR A 338 -7.85 20.82 -15.21
N ARG A 339 -7.76 22.13 -14.97
CA ARG A 339 -8.16 23.22 -15.88
C ARG A 339 -9.61 23.15 -16.34
N GLY A 340 -10.49 22.72 -15.43
CA GLY A 340 -11.91 22.63 -15.68
C GLY A 340 -12.32 21.52 -16.63
N ILE A 341 -11.43 20.59 -17.01
CA ILE A 341 -11.79 19.43 -17.84
C ILE A 341 -12.94 18.65 -17.18
N ALA A 342 -12.86 18.46 -15.86
CA ALA A 342 -14.03 18.13 -15.05
C ALA A 342 -14.83 19.42 -14.86
N SER A 343 -15.74 19.65 -15.80
CA SER A 343 -16.45 20.90 -16.02
C SER A 343 -17.59 21.10 -15.03
N LYS A 344 -18.12 22.32 -14.99
CA LYS A 344 -19.32 22.62 -14.21
C LYS A 344 -20.53 21.83 -14.73
N GLU A 345 -20.65 21.66 -16.04
CA GLU A 345 -21.69 20.87 -16.70
C GLU A 345 -21.61 19.40 -16.31
N MET A 346 -20.40 18.83 -16.25
CA MET A 346 -20.16 17.46 -15.81
C MET A 346 -20.58 17.25 -14.36
N VAL A 347 -20.18 18.17 -13.47
CA VAL A 347 -20.51 18.12 -12.04
C VAL A 347 -22.03 18.20 -11.83
N VAL A 348 -22.69 19.14 -12.52
CA VAL A 348 -24.14 19.29 -12.44
C VAL A 348 -24.87 18.04 -12.94
N LYS A 349 -24.42 17.48 -14.07
CA LYS A 349 -25.08 16.30 -14.66
C LYS A 349 -24.97 15.07 -13.77
N LEU A 350 -23.80 14.81 -13.18
CA LEU A 350 -23.61 13.74 -12.19
C LEU A 350 -24.46 13.94 -10.94
N SER A 351 -24.51 15.17 -10.44
CA SER A 351 -25.30 15.51 -9.25
C SER A 351 -26.79 15.23 -9.45
N ARG A 352 -27.34 15.61 -10.60
CA ARG A 352 -28.73 15.32 -10.99
C ARG A 352 -29.02 13.82 -11.13
N ALA A 353 -27.99 13.02 -11.36
CA ALA A 353 -28.07 11.57 -11.51
C ALA A 353 -27.88 10.79 -10.19
N GLY A 354 -27.75 11.47 -9.04
CA GLY A 354 -27.53 10.82 -7.75
C GLY A 354 -26.09 10.34 -7.56
N MET A 355 -25.14 10.96 -8.25
CA MET A 355 -23.68 10.75 -8.13
C MET A 355 -23.02 12.07 -7.74
N MET A 356 -21.72 12.08 -7.48
CA MET A 356 -20.99 13.33 -7.22
C MET A 356 -19.74 13.46 -8.09
N GLY A 357 -19.62 14.59 -8.77
CA GLY A 357 -18.42 15.00 -9.49
C GLY A 357 -17.63 16.06 -8.73
N PHE A 358 -16.31 16.08 -8.92
CA PHE A 358 -15.44 17.14 -8.42
C PHE A 358 -15.03 18.10 -9.54
N PHE A 359 -15.33 19.40 -9.38
CA PHE A 359 -14.87 20.41 -10.34
C PHE A 359 -13.35 20.54 -10.32
N GLY A 360 -12.72 20.50 -11.49
CA GLY A 360 -11.26 20.45 -11.62
C GLY A 360 -10.58 21.82 -11.56
N THR A 361 -10.18 22.26 -10.36
CA THR A 361 -9.60 23.60 -10.15
C THR A 361 -8.14 23.74 -10.57
N GLY A 362 -7.38 22.64 -10.69
CA GLY A 362 -5.94 22.68 -10.93
C GLY A 362 -5.55 23.53 -12.14
N GLY A 363 -4.84 24.63 -11.93
CA GLY A 363 -4.39 25.52 -13.01
C GLY A 363 -5.41 26.59 -13.45
N LEU A 364 -6.53 26.74 -12.75
CA LEU A 364 -7.46 27.87 -12.91
C LEU A 364 -7.16 28.98 -11.89
N SER A 365 -7.55 30.21 -12.21
CA SER A 365 -7.54 31.33 -11.27
C SER A 365 -8.68 31.24 -10.26
N LEU A 366 -8.56 31.95 -9.13
CA LEU A 366 -9.61 31.98 -8.10
C LEU A 366 -10.94 32.54 -8.64
N ASN A 367 -10.90 33.49 -9.56
CA ASN A 367 -12.10 34.07 -10.17
C ASN A 367 -12.84 33.06 -11.05
N GLU A 368 -12.10 32.26 -11.83
CA GLU A 368 -12.68 31.18 -12.64
C GLU A 368 -13.30 30.09 -11.76
N VAL A 369 -12.66 29.78 -10.63
CA VAL A 369 -13.20 28.82 -9.65
C VAL A 369 -14.43 29.38 -8.95
N GLU A 370 -14.45 30.65 -8.57
CA GLU A 370 -15.63 31.32 -7.98
C GLU A 370 -16.82 31.30 -8.95
N ASP A 371 -16.61 31.67 -10.22
CA ASP A 371 -17.66 31.62 -11.25
C ASP A 371 -18.23 30.21 -11.45
N ALA A 372 -17.34 29.20 -11.49
CA ALA A 372 -17.75 27.81 -11.62
C ALA A 372 -18.59 27.33 -10.42
N ILE A 373 -18.16 27.63 -9.18
CA ILE A 373 -18.90 27.28 -7.97
C ILE A 373 -20.28 27.94 -7.97
N LEU A 374 -20.36 29.23 -8.28
CA LEU A 374 -21.62 29.96 -8.33
C LEU A 374 -22.56 29.40 -9.41
N THR A 375 -22.02 29.02 -10.58
CA THR A 375 -22.81 28.36 -11.64
C THR A 375 -23.37 27.03 -11.15
N ILE A 376 -22.51 26.17 -10.56
CA ILE A 376 -22.93 24.85 -10.05
C ILE A 376 -24.02 25.01 -8.99
N GLN A 377 -23.82 25.91 -8.01
CA GLN A 377 -24.79 26.17 -6.96
C GLN A 377 -26.11 26.75 -7.49
N GLY A 378 -26.06 27.56 -8.55
CA GLY A 378 -27.26 28.11 -9.20
C GLY A 378 -28.07 27.07 -9.98
N GLU A 379 -27.46 25.97 -10.38
CA GLU A 379 -28.10 24.90 -11.17
C GLU A 379 -28.58 23.70 -10.35
N LEU A 380 -28.09 23.56 -9.10
CA LEU A 380 -28.39 22.45 -8.22
C LEU A 380 -29.44 22.81 -7.17
N GLY A 381 -30.38 21.89 -6.94
CA GLY A 381 -31.39 21.98 -5.89
C GLY A 381 -30.89 21.56 -4.52
N GLU A 382 -31.74 21.72 -3.50
CA GLU A 382 -31.44 21.31 -2.14
C GLU A 382 -31.17 19.80 -2.06
N GLY A 383 -30.06 19.41 -1.41
CA GLY A 383 -29.65 18.01 -1.25
C GLY A 383 -28.82 17.43 -2.39
N GLN A 384 -28.64 18.13 -3.51
CA GLN A 384 -27.80 17.67 -4.61
C GLN A 384 -26.30 17.90 -4.33
N ALA A 385 -25.52 16.82 -4.37
CA ALA A 385 -24.12 16.85 -3.98
C ALA A 385 -23.18 17.19 -5.13
N TYR A 386 -22.22 18.05 -4.85
CA TYR A 386 -21.08 18.37 -5.70
C TYR A 386 -19.84 18.51 -4.83
N GLY A 387 -18.67 18.41 -5.44
CA GLY A 387 -17.41 18.69 -4.77
C GLY A 387 -16.49 19.58 -5.58
N ILE A 388 -15.49 20.13 -4.92
CA ILE A 388 -14.43 20.92 -5.54
C ILE A 388 -13.08 20.22 -5.32
N ASN A 389 -12.32 20.01 -6.39
CA ASN A 389 -10.97 19.48 -6.28
C ASN A 389 -10.05 20.54 -5.68
N LEU A 390 -9.23 20.17 -4.71
CA LEU A 390 -8.18 20.99 -4.11
C LEU A 390 -6.85 20.31 -4.40
N VAL A 391 -6.02 20.93 -5.23
CA VAL A 391 -4.69 20.43 -5.57
C VAL A 391 -3.64 21.12 -4.72
N HIS A 392 -2.86 20.34 -3.98
CA HIS A 392 -1.76 20.89 -3.20
C HIS A 392 -0.64 21.43 -4.12
N ASN A 393 -0.08 22.59 -3.77
CA ASN A 393 1.06 23.19 -4.47
C ASN A 393 2.18 23.52 -3.49
N MET A 394 3.25 22.71 -3.52
CA MET A 394 4.39 22.83 -2.59
C MET A 394 5.13 24.18 -2.69
N LYS A 395 5.05 24.88 -3.82
CA LYS A 395 5.76 26.16 -4.04
C LYS A 395 4.94 27.38 -3.60
N HIS A 396 3.62 27.22 -3.44
CA HIS A 396 2.70 28.35 -3.23
C HIS A 396 1.61 28.00 -2.20
N THR A 397 2.01 27.74 -0.95
CA THR A 397 1.07 27.41 0.14
C THR A 397 0.04 28.52 0.41
N GLU A 398 0.36 29.78 0.12
CA GLU A 398 -0.59 30.90 0.19
C GLU A 398 -1.78 30.76 -0.76
N SER A 399 -1.60 30.09 -1.91
CA SER A 399 -2.69 29.87 -2.86
C SER A 399 -3.74 28.90 -2.31
N GLU A 400 -3.31 27.93 -1.50
CA GLU A 400 -4.20 26.98 -0.82
C GLU A 400 -5.06 27.69 0.22
N GLU A 401 -4.49 28.58 1.03
CA GLU A 401 -5.26 29.37 2.01
C GLU A 401 -6.32 30.25 1.35
N LYS A 402 -5.99 30.92 0.23
CA LYS A 402 -6.96 31.73 -0.53
C LYS A 402 -8.06 30.87 -1.16
N MET A 403 -7.73 29.68 -1.63
CA MET A 403 -8.73 28.72 -2.10
C MET A 403 -9.67 28.33 -0.97
N ILE A 404 -9.15 27.98 0.21
CA ILE A 404 -9.97 27.65 1.38
C ILE A 404 -10.85 28.83 1.81
N ASP A 405 -10.35 30.06 1.79
CA ASP A 405 -11.17 31.26 2.04
C ASP A 405 -12.37 31.33 1.08
N LEU A 406 -12.14 31.11 -0.21
CA LEU A 406 -13.19 31.10 -1.22
C LEU A 406 -14.21 29.97 -0.97
N LEU A 407 -13.74 28.75 -0.72
CA LEU A 407 -14.61 27.59 -0.46
C LEU A 407 -15.49 27.80 0.78
N LEU A 408 -14.92 28.36 1.85
CA LEU A 408 -15.67 28.69 3.06
C LEU A 408 -16.67 29.82 2.83
N LYS A 409 -16.28 30.88 2.11
CA LYS A 409 -17.15 31.99 1.73
C LYS A 409 -18.38 31.50 0.95
N LEU A 410 -18.17 30.59 0.01
CA LEU A 410 -19.22 30.02 -0.84
C LEU A 410 -19.90 28.79 -0.22
N GLN A 411 -19.55 28.42 1.02
CA GLN A 411 -20.13 27.27 1.73
C GLN A 411 -20.03 25.94 0.97
N VAL A 412 -18.92 25.72 0.25
CA VAL A 412 -18.63 24.43 -0.37
C VAL A 412 -18.46 23.39 0.73
N ARG A 413 -19.17 22.26 0.61
CA ARG A 413 -19.24 21.22 1.64
C ARG A 413 -18.37 20.02 1.39
N ASN A 414 -17.99 19.72 0.14
CA ASN A 414 -17.21 18.53 -0.18
C ASN A 414 -15.96 18.92 -0.98
N VAL A 415 -14.81 18.45 -0.53
CA VAL A 415 -13.51 18.68 -1.19
C VAL A 415 -12.82 17.36 -1.48
N GLU A 416 -12.30 17.22 -2.70
CA GLU A 416 -11.32 16.18 -3.04
C GLU A 416 -9.92 16.76 -2.85
N ALA A 417 -9.22 16.35 -1.78
CA ALA A 417 -7.85 16.77 -1.51
C ALA A 417 -6.88 15.86 -2.28
N SER A 418 -6.14 16.42 -3.24
CA SER A 418 -5.25 15.68 -4.13
C SER A 418 -3.83 16.27 -4.17
N ALA A 419 -2.84 15.43 -4.47
CA ALA A 419 -1.40 15.78 -4.48
C ALA A 419 -0.81 16.26 -3.14
N PHE A 420 -1.52 16.07 -2.03
CA PHE A 420 -1.00 16.35 -0.70
C PHE A 420 0.06 15.32 -0.30
N LEU A 421 1.17 15.78 0.28
CA LEU A 421 2.17 14.89 0.90
C LEU A 421 1.94 14.70 2.39
N SER A 422 1.16 15.59 3.00
CA SER A 422 0.70 15.53 4.38
C SER A 422 -0.45 16.53 4.55
N VAL A 423 -1.18 16.41 5.65
CA VAL A 423 -2.20 17.39 6.04
C VAL A 423 -1.58 18.79 6.24
N THR A 424 -2.29 19.83 5.83
CA THR A 424 -1.87 21.23 5.93
C THR A 424 -2.76 22.05 6.89
N PRO A 425 -2.26 23.19 7.42
CA PRO A 425 -3.07 24.08 8.25
C PRO A 425 -4.34 24.59 7.54
N ALA A 426 -4.27 24.88 6.25
CA ALA A 426 -5.41 25.38 5.49
C ALA A 426 -6.52 24.32 5.40
N LEU A 427 -6.15 23.06 5.19
CA LEU A 427 -7.10 21.95 5.12
C LEU A 427 -7.73 21.64 6.49
N VAL A 428 -6.93 21.68 7.57
CA VAL A 428 -7.45 21.56 8.94
C VAL A 428 -8.41 22.70 9.26
N ARG A 429 -8.14 23.94 8.81
CA ARG A 429 -9.08 25.06 8.97
C ARG A 429 -10.39 24.79 8.24
N TYR A 430 -10.36 24.30 7.00
CA TYR A 430 -11.57 23.96 6.26
C TYR A 430 -12.41 22.92 7.01
N ARG A 431 -11.75 21.87 7.54
CA ARG A 431 -12.40 20.86 8.39
C ARG A 431 -12.98 21.47 9.67
N ALA A 432 -12.22 22.33 10.35
CA ALA A 432 -12.62 23.01 11.59
C ALA A 432 -13.93 23.79 11.42
N LYS A 433 -14.08 24.53 10.31
CA LYS A 433 -15.27 25.36 10.06
C LYS A 433 -16.53 24.56 9.71
N GLY A 434 -16.38 23.24 9.55
CA GLY A 434 -17.50 22.34 9.34
C GLY A 434 -18.02 21.65 10.60
N VAL A 435 -17.24 21.64 11.69
CA VAL A 435 -17.53 20.80 12.87
C VAL A 435 -18.34 21.52 13.94
N LYS A 436 -19.31 20.82 14.50
CA LYS A 436 -20.08 21.26 15.67
C LYS A 436 -20.60 20.06 16.46
N ARG A 437 -21.02 20.28 17.71
CA ARG A 437 -21.84 19.30 18.44
C ARG A 437 -23.31 19.53 18.14
N ASN A 438 -24.05 18.47 17.85
CA ASN A 438 -25.51 18.53 17.78
C ASN A 438 -26.12 18.55 19.21
N PRO A 439 -27.44 18.79 19.36
CA PRO A 439 -28.10 18.79 20.67
C PRO A 439 -27.99 17.47 21.46
N ASN A 440 -27.76 16.35 20.77
CA ASN A 440 -27.56 15.04 21.38
C ASN A 440 -26.10 14.80 21.82
N GLY A 441 -25.21 15.79 21.63
CA GLY A 441 -23.80 15.73 22.00
C GLY A 441 -22.89 15.09 20.95
N GLU A 442 -23.42 14.61 19.83
CA GLU A 442 -22.66 13.97 18.76
C GLU A 442 -21.91 15.02 17.93
N ILE A 443 -20.70 14.66 17.49
CA ILE A 443 -19.90 15.51 16.61
C ILE A 443 -20.41 15.33 15.18
N ILE A 444 -20.87 16.42 14.59
CA ILE A 444 -21.28 16.46 13.18
C ILE A 444 -20.33 17.36 12.41
N SER A 445 -20.00 16.94 11.19
CA SER A 445 -19.18 17.71 10.26
C SER A 445 -19.94 17.97 8.97
N SER A 446 -20.06 19.25 8.63
CA SER A 446 -20.66 19.72 7.38
C SER A 446 -19.64 19.90 6.26
N ASN A 447 -18.36 20.12 6.59
CA ASN A 447 -17.29 20.26 5.61
C ASN A 447 -16.51 18.93 5.55
N ARG A 448 -16.69 18.22 4.45
CA ARG A 448 -16.16 16.88 4.23
C ARG A 448 -14.96 16.89 3.31
N ILE A 449 -14.02 15.99 3.59
CA ILE A 449 -12.80 15.83 2.82
C ILE A 449 -12.71 14.37 2.38
N ILE A 450 -12.61 14.17 1.07
CA ILE A 450 -12.18 12.92 0.44
C ILE A 450 -10.72 13.10 0.06
N ALA A 451 -9.81 12.40 0.72
CA ALA A 451 -8.39 12.51 0.42
C ALA A 451 -7.99 11.48 -0.63
N LYS A 452 -7.55 11.93 -1.81
CA LYS A 452 -7.13 11.06 -2.92
C LYS A 452 -5.62 10.81 -2.83
N ILE A 453 -5.25 9.57 -2.49
CA ILE A 453 -3.91 9.21 -2.00
C ILE A 453 -3.47 7.85 -2.54
N SER A 454 -2.18 7.71 -2.86
CA SER A 454 -1.58 6.44 -3.29
C SER A 454 -0.57 5.84 -2.30
N ARG A 455 -0.26 6.56 -1.21
CA ARG A 455 0.83 6.24 -0.26
C ARG A 455 0.33 6.06 1.18
N PRO A 456 0.62 4.93 1.85
CA PRO A 456 0.14 4.67 3.22
C PRO A 456 0.56 5.75 4.23
N GLU A 457 1.79 6.27 4.14
CA GLU A 457 2.29 7.30 5.06
C GLU A 457 1.51 8.63 4.96
N VAL A 458 1.01 8.95 3.76
CA VAL A 458 0.16 10.12 3.54
C VAL A 458 -1.24 9.82 4.06
N ALA A 459 -1.79 8.63 3.76
CA ALA A 459 -3.11 8.21 4.22
C ALA A 459 -3.21 8.23 5.75
N GLU A 460 -2.19 7.75 6.46
CA GLU A 460 -2.14 7.79 7.93
C GLU A 460 -2.34 9.21 8.48
N SER A 461 -1.74 10.22 7.83
CA SER A 461 -1.89 11.62 8.26
C SER A 461 -3.32 12.15 8.12
N PHE A 462 -4.08 11.67 7.13
CA PHE A 462 -5.48 12.05 6.91
C PHE A 462 -6.46 11.24 7.75
N LEU A 463 -6.12 9.99 8.06
CA LEU A 463 -6.87 9.09 8.96
C LEU A 463 -6.70 9.47 10.44
N SER A 464 -5.62 10.18 10.77
CA SER A 464 -5.37 10.70 12.12
C SER A 464 -6.16 11.98 12.41
N PRO A 465 -6.34 12.37 13.68
CA PRO A 465 -6.84 13.69 14.04
C PRO A 465 -5.84 14.78 13.63
N ALA A 466 -6.31 16.03 13.59
CA ALA A 466 -5.44 17.16 13.27
C ALA A 466 -4.25 17.24 14.26
N PRO A 467 -2.99 17.37 13.77
CA PRO A 467 -1.81 17.43 14.64
C PRO A 467 -1.87 18.58 15.65
N GLU A 468 -1.47 18.35 16.90
CA GLU A 468 -1.61 19.34 17.98
C GLU A 468 -0.82 20.63 17.68
N ASN A 469 0.39 20.54 17.11
CA ASN A 469 1.17 21.71 16.71
C ASN A 469 0.43 22.58 15.67
N MET A 470 -0.37 21.96 14.81
CA MET A 470 -1.17 22.65 13.80
C MET A 470 -2.41 23.30 14.42
N LEU A 471 -3.08 22.61 15.36
CA LEU A 471 -4.18 23.17 16.13
C LEU A 471 -3.72 24.41 16.93
N GLN A 472 -2.59 24.32 17.62
CA GLN A 472 -2.03 25.43 18.40
C GLN A 472 -1.67 26.62 17.51
N LYS A 473 -1.10 26.37 16.32
CA LYS A 473 -0.82 27.42 15.34
C LYS A 473 -2.11 28.12 14.89
N LEU A 474 -3.14 27.35 14.51
CA LEU A 474 -4.42 27.91 14.05
C LEU A 474 -5.18 28.67 15.16
N LEU A 475 -5.08 28.21 16.42
CA LEU A 475 -5.61 28.92 17.58
C LEU A 475 -4.87 30.25 17.81
N GLY A 476 -3.53 30.24 17.79
CA GLY A 476 -2.71 31.44 17.96
C GLY A 476 -2.94 32.49 16.85
N GLU A 477 -3.28 32.04 15.64
CA GLU A 477 -3.66 32.89 14.51
C GLU A 477 -5.14 33.31 14.52
N ASN A 478 -5.93 32.90 15.53
CA ASN A 478 -7.39 33.10 15.61
C ASN A 478 -8.17 32.56 14.40
N LYS A 479 -7.62 31.55 13.71
CA LYS A 479 -8.25 30.91 12.54
C LYS A 479 -9.29 29.88 12.94
N ILE A 480 -9.15 29.27 14.12
CA ILE A 480 -10.13 28.33 14.70
C ILE A 480 -10.44 28.71 16.15
N THR A 481 -11.59 28.29 16.64
CA THR A 481 -11.98 28.46 18.05
C THR A 481 -11.45 27.29 18.89
N VAL A 482 -11.41 27.48 20.22
CA VAL A 482 -11.05 26.41 21.17
C VAL A 482 -11.99 25.21 21.02
N SER A 483 -13.30 25.46 20.88
CA SER A 483 -14.28 24.40 20.69
C SER A 483 -14.06 23.63 19.38
N GLU A 484 -13.78 24.31 18.27
CA GLU A 484 -13.43 23.66 17.01
C GLU A 484 -12.18 22.77 17.15
N ALA A 485 -11.13 23.27 17.82
CA ALA A 485 -9.91 22.50 18.07
C ALA A 485 -10.16 21.26 18.94
N GLU A 486 -11.01 21.35 19.96
CA GLU A 486 -11.41 20.19 20.79
C GLU A 486 -12.12 19.13 19.96
N LEU A 487 -13.04 19.52 19.07
CA LEU A 487 -13.75 18.57 18.22
C LEU A 487 -12.83 17.89 17.20
N LEU A 488 -11.86 18.63 16.65
CA LEU A 488 -10.89 18.10 15.69
C LEU A 488 -9.93 17.05 16.28
N ARG A 489 -9.79 16.97 17.61
CA ARG A 489 -9.03 15.90 18.26
C ARG A 489 -9.79 14.57 18.30
N CYS A 490 -11.10 14.60 18.09
CA CYS A 490 -11.99 13.45 18.22
C CYS A 490 -12.48 12.89 16.87
N ILE A 491 -12.05 13.48 15.75
CA ILE A 491 -12.43 13.06 14.41
C ILE A 491 -11.19 13.03 13.50
N PRO A 492 -11.20 12.21 12.43
CA PRO A 492 -10.14 12.24 11.43
C PRO A 492 -10.18 13.54 10.63
N VAL A 493 -9.04 13.89 10.03
CA VAL A 493 -8.96 15.03 9.10
C VAL A 493 -9.83 14.78 7.86
N ALA A 494 -9.78 13.58 7.28
CA ALA A 494 -10.65 13.18 6.17
C ALA A 494 -11.78 12.24 6.62
N ASP A 495 -12.96 12.38 6.01
CA ASP A 495 -14.08 11.46 6.21
C ASP A 495 -13.89 10.17 5.41
N ASP A 496 -13.19 10.28 4.29
CA ASP A 496 -13.03 9.22 3.30
C ASP A 496 -11.64 9.29 2.67
N ILE A 497 -11.05 8.12 2.42
CA ILE A 497 -9.84 7.98 1.62
C ILE A 497 -10.22 7.41 0.26
N CYS A 498 -9.79 8.07 -0.80
CA CYS A 498 -9.85 7.54 -2.15
C CYS A 498 -8.46 7.02 -2.53
N VAL A 499 -8.31 5.70 -2.55
CA VAL A 499 -7.04 5.06 -2.90
C VAL A 499 -6.85 5.14 -4.40
N GLU A 500 -5.86 5.91 -4.83
CA GLU A 500 -5.54 6.08 -6.25
C GLU A 500 -4.42 5.12 -6.65
N ALA A 501 -4.77 4.07 -7.38
CA ALA A 501 -3.84 3.17 -8.05
C ALA A 501 -3.35 3.80 -9.38
N ASP A 502 -2.98 2.98 -10.37
CA ASP A 502 -2.57 3.48 -11.67
C ASP A 502 -3.71 4.23 -12.39
N SER A 503 -3.50 5.53 -12.60
CA SER A 503 -4.52 6.47 -13.09
C SER A 503 -3.98 7.29 -14.27
N GLY A 504 -4.84 8.11 -14.89
CA GLY A 504 -4.42 9.09 -15.89
C GLY A 504 -3.96 10.38 -15.22
N GLY A 505 -2.91 11.02 -15.73
CA GLY A 505 -2.30 12.18 -15.06
C GLY A 505 -1.26 11.73 -14.03
N HIS A 506 -1.08 12.48 -12.93
CA HIS A 506 -0.09 12.12 -11.90
C HIS A 506 -0.44 10.78 -11.24
N THR A 507 0.52 9.87 -11.27
CA THR A 507 0.40 8.55 -10.65
C THR A 507 1.79 7.99 -10.36
N ASP A 508 1.89 7.14 -9.34
CA ASP A 508 3.09 6.36 -9.04
C ASP A 508 3.05 4.95 -9.67
N GLY A 509 2.01 4.63 -10.44
CA GLY A 509 1.82 3.31 -11.04
C GLY A 509 1.42 2.23 -10.02
N GLY A 510 0.79 2.63 -8.91
CA GLY A 510 0.31 1.70 -7.89
C GLY A 510 -0.64 0.63 -8.43
N VAL A 511 -0.54 -0.59 -7.91
CA VAL A 511 -1.42 -1.70 -8.30
C VAL A 511 -2.58 -1.80 -7.32
N ALA A 512 -3.83 -1.69 -7.82
CA ALA A 512 -5.03 -1.68 -6.97
C ALA A 512 -5.12 -2.93 -6.08
N TYR A 513 -4.78 -4.11 -6.60
CA TYR A 513 -4.82 -5.38 -5.86
C TYR A 513 -3.91 -5.42 -4.63
N SER A 514 -2.79 -4.69 -4.63
CA SER A 514 -1.92 -4.58 -3.46
C SER A 514 -2.26 -3.37 -2.61
N LEU A 515 -2.65 -2.26 -3.25
CA LEU A 515 -2.80 -0.98 -2.58
C LEU A 515 -4.12 -0.88 -1.79
N MET A 516 -5.23 -1.37 -2.35
CA MET A 516 -6.54 -1.34 -1.68
C MET A 516 -6.55 -2.11 -0.36
N PRO A 517 -6.07 -3.38 -0.29
CA PRO A 517 -6.02 -4.10 0.97
C PRO A 517 -5.13 -3.44 2.02
N ALA A 518 -3.96 -2.91 1.60
CA ALA A 518 -3.04 -2.21 2.51
C ALA A 518 -3.68 -0.95 3.13
N MET A 519 -4.36 -0.13 2.30
CA MET A 519 -5.05 1.07 2.77
C MET A 519 -6.27 0.74 3.65
N THR A 520 -6.97 -0.35 3.35
CA THR A 520 -8.09 -0.83 4.18
C THR A 520 -7.60 -1.32 5.54
N SER A 521 -6.51 -2.08 5.58
CA SER A 521 -5.87 -2.50 6.85
C SER A 521 -5.40 -1.30 7.67
N LEU A 522 -4.78 -0.30 7.02
CA LEU A 522 -4.40 0.95 7.69
C LEU A 522 -5.63 1.69 8.25
N ARG A 523 -6.74 1.77 7.50
CA ARG A 523 -7.99 2.36 7.99
C ARG A 523 -8.47 1.63 9.24
N ASP A 524 -8.49 0.30 9.23
CA ASP A 524 -8.96 -0.51 10.35
C ASP A 524 -8.07 -0.31 11.60
N GLU A 525 -6.75 -0.20 11.42
CA GLU A 525 -5.80 0.14 12.49
C GLU A 525 -6.08 1.52 13.08
N MET A 526 -6.33 2.53 12.24
CA MET A 526 -6.64 3.88 12.70
C MET A 526 -7.99 3.96 13.41
N MET A 527 -9.01 3.25 12.92
CA MET A 527 -10.30 3.11 13.58
C MET A 527 -10.16 2.47 14.97
N LYS A 528 -9.33 1.43 15.10
CA LYS A 528 -9.04 0.79 16.39
C LYS A 528 -8.27 1.71 17.35
N LYS A 529 -7.31 2.47 16.82
CA LYS A 529 -6.45 3.38 17.60
C LYS A 529 -7.22 4.57 18.16
N TYR A 530 -8.05 5.21 17.33
CA TYR A 530 -8.72 6.46 17.70
C TYR A 530 -10.17 6.28 18.12
N GLN A 531 -10.75 5.11 17.88
CA GLN A 531 -12.13 4.76 18.26
C GLN A 531 -13.16 5.80 17.77
N TYR A 532 -13.00 6.24 16.51
CA TYR A 532 -13.92 7.21 15.94
C TYR A 532 -15.36 6.66 15.95
N PRO A 533 -16.36 7.50 16.25
CA PRO A 533 -17.76 7.07 16.29
C PRO A 533 -18.30 6.69 14.91
N LYS A 534 -17.64 7.15 13.85
CA LYS A 534 -18.03 6.98 12.47
C LYS A 534 -16.92 6.28 11.70
N THR A 535 -17.27 5.30 10.89
CA THR A 535 -16.31 4.60 10.05
C THR A 535 -15.74 5.55 8.99
N ILE A 536 -14.41 5.57 8.87
CA ILE A 536 -13.74 6.22 7.74
C ILE A 536 -13.86 5.28 6.55
N ARG A 537 -14.41 5.72 5.43
CA ARG A 537 -14.59 4.83 4.28
C ARG A 537 -13.36 4.86 3.36
N VAL A 538 -13.10 3.76 2.67
CA VAL A 538 -11.99 3.60 1.72
C VAL A 538 -12.56 3.28 0.35
N GLY A 539 -12.47 4.23 -0.57
CA GLY A 539 -12.85 4.05 -1.97
C GLY A 539 -11.66 3.75 -2.88
N ALA A 540 -11.95 3.34 -4.10
CA ALA A 540 -10.96 2.96 -5.10
C ALA A 540 -11.00 3.86 -6.34
N ALA A 541 -9.83 4.24 -6.84
CA ALA A 541 -9.62 4.94 -8.11
C ALA A 541 -8.44 4.36 -8.87
N GLY A 542 -8.37 4.64 -10.17
CA GLY A 542 -7.33 4.11 -11.06
C GLY A 542 -7.69 2.74 -11.62
N GLY A 543 -7.57 2.57 -12.94
CA GLY A 543 -7.91 1.32 -13.64
C GLY A 543 -9.41 1.01 -13.81
N ILE A 544 -10.33 1.80 -13.24
CA ILE A 544 -11.77 1.53 -13.28
C ILE A 544 -12.40 2.16 -14.54
N GLY A 545 -12.72 1.31 -15.53
CA GLY A 545 -13.43 1.71 -16.75
C GLY A 545 -14.42 0.67 -17.29
N THR A 546 -14.60 -0.46 -16.60
CA THR A 546 -15.51 -1.54 -17.01
C THR A 546 -16.19 -2.16 -15.79
N PRO A 547 -17.33 -2.87 -15.96
CA PRO A 547 -17.99 -3.59 -14.89
C PRO A 547 -17.05 -4.55 -14.16
N ASP A 548 -16.19 -5.29 -14.86
CA ASP A 548 -15.21 -6.19 -14.25
C ASP A 548 -14.26 -5.49 -13.29
N ALA A 549 -13.73 -4.32 -13.69
CA ALA A 549 -12.81 -3.55 -12.85
C ALA A 549 -13.52 -2.97 -11.61
N ALA A 550 -14.77 -2.53 -11.78
CA ALA A 550 -15.60 -2.06 -10.67
C ALA A 550 -15.96 -3.21 -9.71
N VAL A 551 -16.34 -4.39 -10.22
CA VAL A 551 -16.55 -5.61 -9.42
C VAL A 551 -15.28 -5.93 -8.63
N ALA A 552 -14.12 -5.91 -9.28
CA ALA A 552 -12.85 -6.17 -8.60
C ALA A 552 -12.58 -5.16 -7.47
N ALA A 553 -12.85 -3.87 -7.69
CA ALA A 553 -12.71 -2.85 -6.65
C ALA A 553 -13.63 -3.10 -5.45
N PHE A 554 -14.93 -3.38 -5.69
CA PHE A 554 -15.87 -3.69 -4.60
C PHE A 554 -15.51 -4.99 -3.88
N MET A 555 -15.05 -6.01 -4.59
CA MET A 555 -14.56 -7.28 -3.99
C MET A 555 -13.29 -7.10 -3.15
N LEU A 556 -12.46 -6.09 -3.46
CA LEU A 556 -11.32 -5.70 -2.62
C LEU A 556 -11.73 -4.85 -1.40
N GLY A 557 -13.02 -4.58 -1.20
CA GLY A 557 -13.55 -3.85 -0.06
C GLY A 557 -13.73 -2.35 -0.29
N ALA A 558 -13.77 -1.87 -1.53
CA ALA A 558 -14.03 -0.47 -1.81
C ALA A 558 -15.44 -0.05 -1.33
N ASP A 559 -15.52 0.97 -0.50
CA ASP A 559 -16.78 1.55 -0.03
C ASP A 559 -17.44 2.43 -1.11
N PHE A 560 -16.67 2.92 -2.08
CA PHE A 560 -17.12 3.65 -3.26
C PHE A 560 -16.05 3.57 -4.36
N ILE A 561 -16.42 3.88 -5.60
CA ILE A 561 -15.48 3.93 -6.72
C ILE A 561 -15.39 5.33 -7.32
N VAL A 562 -14.23 5.66 -7.88
CA VAL A 562 -13.98 6.94 -8.56
C VAL A 562 -13.42 6.69 -9.96
N THR A 563 -14.04 7.32 -10.94
CA THR A 563 -13.59 7.27 -12.34
C THR A 563 -12.99 8.61 -12.79
N GLY A 564 -12.13 8.55 -13.80
CA GLY A 564 -11.44 9.72 -14.34
C GLY A 564 -11.29 9.66 -15.85
N SER A 565 -10.44 8.76 -16.37
CA SER A 565 -10.13 8.70 -17.80
C SER A 565 -11.35 8.49 -18.72
N ILE A 566 -12.34 7.70 -18.27
CA ILE A 566 -13.58 7.52 -19.05
C ILE A 566 -14.40 8.82 -19.14
N ASN A 567 -14.39 9.63 -18.08
CA ASN A 567 -15.16 10.86 -17.99
C ASN A 567 -14.59 11.93 -18.91
N GLN A 568 -13.28 11.94 -19.19
CA GLN A 568 -12.69 12.87 -20.15
C GLN A 568 -13.21 12.66 -21.59
N CYS A 569 -13.63 11.43 -21.93
CA CYS A 569 -14.18 11.07 -23.22
C CYS A 569 -15.72 11.12 -23.22
N THR A 570 -16.28 12.21 -22.70
CA THR A 570 -17.74 12.46 -22.64
C THR A 570 -18.09 13.80 -23.26
N VAL A 571 -19.38 14.01 -23.55
CA VAL A 571 -19.88 15.30 -24.06
C VAL A 571 -19.58 16.43 -23.08
N GLU A 572 -19.76 16.20 -21.78
CA GLU A 572 -19.68 17.23 -20.75
C GLU A 572 -18.24 17.68 -20.44
N ALA A 573 -17.22 16.85 -20.69
CA ALA A 573 -15.83 17.19 -20.39
C ALA A 573 -15.36 18.42 -21.19
N ALA A 574 -14.76 19.42 -20.52
CA ALA A 574 -14.26 20.63 -21.16
C ALA A 574 -12.85 20.42 -21.74
N THR A 575 -12.79 19.59 -22.77
CA THR A 575 -11.62 19.44 -23.64
C THR A 575 -12.08 19.44 -25.10
N SER A 576 -11.16 19.62 -26.04
CA SER A 576 -11.54 19.74 -27.44
C SER A 576 -12.14 18.45 -28.01
N ASP A 577 -13.05 18.59 -28.96
CA ASP A 577 -13.59 17.47 -29.74
C ASP A 577 -12.49 16.60 -30.35
N LYS A 578 -11.37 17.20 -30.77
CA LYS A 578 -10.22 16.48 -31.34
C LYS A 578 -9.54 15.58 -30.32
N VAL A 579 -9.46 16.01 -29.06
CA VAL A 579 -8.98 15.17 -27.95
C VAL A 579 -9.96 14.02 -27.73
N LYS A 580 -11.27 14.29 -27.69
CA LYS A 580 -12.30 13.25 -27.52
C LYS A 580 -12.30 12.24 -28.68
N ASP A 581 -12.08 12.70 -29.91
CA ASP A 581 -11.93 11.86 -31.10
C ASP A 581 -10.69 10.94 -31.02
N LEU A 582 -9.59 11.40 -30.40
CA LEU A 582 -8.41 10.55 -30.12
C LEU A 582 -8.70 9.54 -29.00
N LEU A 583 -9.33 10.01 -27.93
CA LEU A 583 -9.66 9.23 -26.73
C LEU A 583 -10.63 8.09 -27.04
N GLN A 584 -11.61 8.25 -27.93
CA GLN A 584 -12.51 7.14 -28.28
C GLN A 584 -11.80 6.01 -29.07
N GLN A 585 -10.64 6.30 -29.70
CA GLN A 585 -9.92 5.36 -30.59
C GLN A 585 -8.75 4.64 -29.89
N MET A 586 -8.47 4.98 -28.63
CA MET A 586 -7.37 4.36 -27.89
C MET A 586 -7.77 2.99 -27.34
N ASN A 587 -6.78 2.12 -27.17
CA ASN A 587 -6.89 0.81 -26.52
C ASN A 587 -6.05 0.80 -25.22
N VAL A 588 -6.09 -0.30 -24.47
CA VAL A 588 -5.44 -0.46 -23.16
C VAL A 588 -3.94 -0.13 -23.20
N GLN A 589 -3.24 -0.52 -24.26
CA GLN A 589 -1.78 -0.33 -24.42
C GLN A 589 -1.39 1.05 -25.01
N ASP A 590 -2.36 1.92 -25.26
CA ASP A 590 -2.14 3.19 -25.97
C ASP A 590 -1.79 4.35 -25.03
N THR A 591 -1.37 4.06 -23.80
CA THR A 591 -0.84 5.04 -22.84
C THR A 591 0.66 4.89 -22.64
N ALA A 592 1.30 5.89 -22.04
CA ALA A 592 2.68 5.84 -21.58
C ALA A 592 2.88 6.78 -20.39
N TYR A 593 3.89 6.48 -19.58
CA TYR A 593 4.40 7.43 -18.61
C TYR A 593 5.30 8.47 -19.28
N ALA A 594 5.10 9.74 -18.94
CA ALA A 594 5.91 10.88 -19.35
C ALA A 594 6.26 11.74 -18.13
N PRO A 595 7.33 12.55 -18.19
CA PRO A 595 7.64 13.51 -17.11
C PRO A 595 6.47 14.46 -16.82
N ALA A 596 6.30 14.85 -15.56
CA ALA A 596 5.33 15.85 -15.14
C ALA A 596 5.90 17.27 -15.31
N GLY A 597 5.14 18.22 -15.85
CA GLY A 597 5.66 19.58 -16.10
C GLY A 597 5.77 20.46 -14.86
N ASP A 598 4.97 20.20 -13.83
CA ASP A 598 4.95 20.89 -12.54
C ASP A 598 6.07 20.43 -11.60
N MET A 599 6.42 19.14 -11.67
CA MET A 599 7.49 18.47 -10.93
C MET A 599 8.56 17.89 -11.87
N PHE A 600 8.93 18.65 -12.90
CA PHE A 600 9.82 18.19 -13.97
C PHE A 600 11.20 17.83 -13.43
N GLU A 601 11.74 18.67 -12.54
CA GLU A 601 13.09 18.54 -12.03
C GLU A 601 13.28 17.29 -11.13
N SER A 602 12.24 16.85 -10.41
CA SER A 602 12.28 15.67 -9.54
C SER A 602 12.09 14.35 -10.28
N GLY A 603 11.72 14.39 -11.58
CA GLY A 603 11.45 13.18 -12.36
C GLY A 603 10.11 12.52 -12.08
N SER A 604 9.18 13.25 -11.45
CA SER A 604 7.80 12.79 -11.28
C SER A 604 7.19 12.48 -12.64
N LYS A 605 6.34 11.46 -12.70
CA LYS A 605 5.72 11.00 -13.94
C LYS A 605 4.21 11.20 -13.92
N VAL A 606 3.67 11.33 -15.12
CA VAL A 606 2.23 11.33 -15.40
C VAL A 606 1.95 10.28 -16.46
N GLN A 607 0.78 9.64 -16.42
CA GLN A 607 0.31 8.75 -17.45
C GLN A 607 -0.53 9.52 -18.49
N VAL A 608 -0.17 9.36 -19.76
CA VAL A 608 -0.70 10.13 -20.89
C VAL A 608 -1.02 9.25 -22.09
N LEU A 609 -1.89 9.72 -22.97
CA LEU A 609 -2.12 9.11 -24.28
C LEU A 609 -0.82 9.09 -25.09
N LYS A 610 -0.53 7.93 -25.69
CA LYS A 610 0.61 7.70 -26.59
C LYS A 610 0.19 7.58 -28.05
N LYS A 611 -0.94 6.95 -28.33
CA LYS A 611 -1.36 6.72 -29.73
C LYS A 611 -1.77 8.03 -30.40
N GLY A 612 -1.25 8.25 -31.60
CA GLY A 612 -1.59 9.42 -32.43
C GLY A 612 -0.93 10.74 -32.02
N VAL A 613 -0.04 10.72 -31.02
CA VAL A 613 0.70 11.90 -30.54
C VAL A 613 2.18 11.56 -30.30
N PHE A 614 3.05 12.58 -30.38
CA PHE A 614 4.47 12.48 -30.04
C PHE A 614 4.82 13.03 -28.66
N PHE A 615 3.87 13.70 -27.98
CA PHE A 615 4.11 14.32 -26.68
C PHE A 615 4.88 13.42 -25.68
N PRO A 616 4.51 12.15 -25.43
CA PRO A 616 5.20 11.35 -24.39
C PRO A 616 6.68 11.09 -24.72
N ALA A 617 6.98 10.83 -26.01
CA ALA A 617 8.35 10.64 -26.47
C ALA A 617 9.15 11.95 -26.41
N ARG A 618 8.51 13.07 -26.80
CA ARG A 618 9.13 14.40 -26.76
C ARG A 618 9.41 14.86 -25.33
N ALA A 619 8.45 14.72 -24.42
CA ALA A 619 8.60 15.04 -23.00
C ALA A 619 9.72 14.21 -22.36
N SER A 620 9.75 12.90 -22.62
CA SER A 620 10.84 12.02 -22.15
C SER A 620 12.21 12.46 -22.69
N LYS A 621 12.29 12.88 -23.96
CA LYS A 621 13.53 13.39 -24.53
C LYS A 621 13.99 14.68 -23.86
N LEU A 622 13.09 15.62 -23.57
CA LEU A 622 13.43 16.85 -22.84
C LEU A 622 14.01 16.52 -21.46
N TYR A 623 13.43 15.54 -20.76
CA TYR A 623 13.93 15.13 -19.46
C TYR A 623 15.31 14.43 -19.54
N GLU A 624 15.53 13.58 -20.53
CA GLU A 624 16.85 12.97 -20.81
C GLU A 624 17.92 14.06 -21.04
N LEU A 625 17.59 15.09 -21.84
CA LEU A 625 18.49 16.22 -22.08
C LEU A 625 18.76 17.00 -20.78
N TYR A 626 17.73 17.25 -19.97
CA TYR A 626 17.88 17.95 -18.68
C TYR A 626 18.75 17.17 -17.68
N GLN A 627 18.67 15.84 -17.66
CA GLN A 627 19.52 15.01 -16.81
C GLN A 627 20.97 15.03 -17.29
N ARG A 628 21.18 14.96 -18.60
CA ARG A 628 22.51 14.82 -19.20
C ARG A 628 23.33 16.11 -19.22
N TYR A 629 22.71 17.26 -19.43
CA TYR A 629 23.41 18.53 -19.64
C TYR A 629 23.22 19.50 -18.47
N GLY A 630 24.22 20.36 -18.22
CA GLY A 630 24.20 21.39 -17.19
C GLY A 630 23.49 22.67 -17.63
N SER A 631 23.37 22.88 -18.94
CA SER A 631 22.77 24.07 -19.52
C SER A 631 22.28 23.83 -20.95
N ILE A 632 21.34 24.66 -21.41
CA ILE A 632 20.85 24.60 -22.80
C ILE A 632 21.94 24.95 -23.83
N ARG A 633 23.00 25.66 -23.42
CA ARG A 633 24.12 26.06 -24.28
C ARG A 633 25.08 24.90 -24.60
N GLU A 634 25.01 23.81 -23.84
CA GLU A 634 25.83 22.61 -24.08
C GLU A 634 25.22 21.68 -25.16
N LEU A 635 23.98 21.94 -25.58
CA LEU A 635 23.34 21.19 -26.65
C LEU A 635 23.96 21.55 -28.00
N ASP A 636 24.21 20.55 -28.84
CA ASP A 636 24.72 20.79 -30.19
C ASP A 636 23.67 21.48 -31.09
N ALA A 637 24.13 22.10 -32.18
CA ALA A 637 23.27 22.86 -33.08
C ALA A 637 22.14 22.02 -33.69
N LYS A 638 22.36 20.72 -33.90
CA LYS A 638 21.35 19.81 -34.45
C LYS A 638 20.24 19.56 -33.44
N MET A 639 20.59 19.36 -32.17
CA MET A 639 19.63 19.20 -31.08
C MET A 639 18.82 20.47 -30.86
N LEU A 640 19.47 21.65 -30.84
CA LEU A 640 18.78 22.93 -30.69
C LEU A 640 17.78 23.17 -31.83
N THR A 641 18.22 22.98 -33.08
CA THR A 641 17.34 23.08 -34.25
C THR A 641 16.15 22.13 -34.16
N GLN A 642 16.39 20.88 -33.74
CA GLN A 642 15.32 19.90 -33.57
C GLN A 642 14.30 20.34 -32.51
N LEU A 643 14.74 20.88 -31.38
CA LEU A 643 13.86 21.38 -30.33
C LEU A 643 13.01 22.56 -30.84
N GLU A 644 13.63 23.56 -31.44
CA GLU A 644 12.94 24.76 -31.93
C GLU A 644 11.96 24.44 -33.06
N GLU A 645 12.34 23.61 -34.04
CA GLU A 645 11.51 23.32 -35.21
C GLU A 645 10.47 22.21 -34.99
N LYS A 646 10.77 21.20 -34.17
CA LYS A 646 9.90 20.02 -34.03
C LYS A 646 9.08 20.02 -32.75
N TYR A 647 9.60 20.57 -31.65
CA TYR A 647 8.98 20.50 -30.33
C TYR A 647 8.31 21.83 -30.00
N PHE A 648 9.09 22.90 -29.94
CA PHE A 648 8.62 24.18 -29.45
C PHE A 648 7.92 25.02 -30.51
N LYS A 649 8.23 24.80 -31.79
CA LYS A 649 7.73 25.61 -32.92
C LYS A 649 8.04 27.10 -32.77
N ARG A 650 9.09 27.40 -32.01
CA ARG A 650 9.49 28.74 -31.59
C ARG A 650 10.96 28.69 -31.16
N SER A 651 11.67 29.80 -31.35
CA SER A 651 13.04 29.91 -30.87
C SER A 651 13.10 29.83 -29.34
N ILE A 652 14.17 29.25 -28.82
CA ILE A 652 14.43 29.19 -27.38
C ILE A 652 14.53 30.60 -26.79
N GLU A 653 15.08 31.56 -27.55
CA GLU A 653 15.18 32.95 -27.13
C GLU A 653 13.80 33.57 -26.91
N ASP A 654 12.86 33.37 -27.84
CA ASP A 654 11.51 33.92 -27.72
C ASP A 654 10.69 33.23 -26.64
N ILE A 655 10.88 31.92 -26.44
CA ILE A 655 10.30 31.19 -25.31
C ILE A 655 10.82 31.78 -24.00
N TYR A 656 12.10 32.06 -23.90
CA TYR A 656 12.66 32.62 -22.68
C TYR A 656 12.18 34.05 -22.43
N LYS A 657 12.06 34.88 -23.47
CA LYS A 657 11.41 36.21 -23.38
C LYS A 657 9.98 36.08 -22.85
N ASP A 658 9.20 35.14 -23.36
CA ASP A 658 7.84 34.87 -22.88
C ASP A 658 7.80 34.45 -21.40
N ILE A 659 8.74 33.60 -20.98
CA ILE A 659 8.89 33.20 -19.57
C ILE A 659 9.19 34.42 -18.68
N THR A 660 10.07 35.33 -19.12
CA THR A 660 10.41 36.53 -18.33
C THR A 660 9.24 37.49 -18.12
N LEU A 661 8.22 37.45 -18.98
CA LEU A 661 7.03 38.29 -18.85
C LEU A 661 5.99 37.72 -17.87
N HIS A 662 5.94 36.40 -17.69
CA HIS A 662 4.87 35.72 -16.96
C HIS A 662 5.30 35.14 -15.61
N TYR A 663 6.60 35.01 -15.36
CA TYR A 663 7.11 34.49 -14.10
C TYR A 663 7.47 35.60 -13.10
N PRO A 664 7.37 35.34 -11.78
CA PRO A 664 7.85 36.27 -10.78
C PRO A 664 9.34 36.59 -10.98
N MET A 665 9.72 37.84 -10.74
CA MET A 665 11.10 38.31 -10.95
C MET A 665 12.14 37.46 -10.22
N ALA A 666 11.83 36.98 -9.01
CA ALA A 666 12.70 36.09 -8.24
C ALA A 666 13.02 34.76 -8.95
N GLU A 667 12.07 34.17 -9.69
CA GLU A 667 12.31 32.96 -10.48
C GLU A 667 13.20 33.24 -11.69
N ILE A 668 13.07 34.42 -12.30
CA ILE A 668 13.92 34.85 -13.41
C ILE A 668 15.35 35.11 -12.95
N GLU A 669 15.53 35.81 -11.82
CA GLU A 669 16.85 36.02 -11.23
C GLU A 669 17.55 34.70 -10.91
N LYS A 670 16.81 33.71 -10.39
CA LYS A 670 17.34 32.36 -10.15
C LYS A 670 17.74 31.68 -11.45
N ALA A 671 16.95 31.81 -12.51
CA ALA A 671 17.26 31.25 -13.82
C ALA A 671 18.53 31.87 -14.43
N GLU A 672 18.74 33.19 -14.29
CA GLU A 672 19.96 33.84 -14.78
C GLU A 672 21.22 33.41 -14.01
N ARG A 673 21.10 33.09 -12.71
CA ARG A 673 22.22 32.59 -11.90
C ARG A 673 22.48 31.09 -12.07
N ASN A 674 21.45 30.31 -12.42
CA ASN A 674 21.53 28.86 -12.54
C ASN A 674 21.11 28.40 -13.95
N PRO A 675 22.07 28.11 -14.84
CA PRO A 675 21.80 27.67 -16.21
C PRO A 675 20.94 26.40 -16.32
N LYS A 676 21.03 25.51 -15.33
CA LYS A 676 20.21 24.28 -15.28
C LYS A 676 18.75 24.59 -14.94
N HIS A 677 18.52 25.53 -14.02
CA HIS A 677 17.18 26.04 -13.70
C HIS A 677 16.56 26.73 -14.93
N LYS A 678 17.32 27.55 -15.64
CA LYS A 678 16.88 28.19 -16.90
C LYS A 678 16.46 27.16 -17.95
N MET A 679 17.27 26.12 -18.15
CA MET A 679 16.94 25.01 -19.04
C MET A 679 15.63 24.31 -18.63
N ALA A 680 15.43 24.04 -17.33
CA ALA A 680 14.18 23.47 -16.82
C ALA A 680 12.97 24.37 -17.12
N LEU A 681 13.06 25.69 -16.90
CA LEU A 681 11.96 26.61 -17.20
C LEU A 681 11.58 26.60 -18.69
N ILE A 682 12.57 26.58 -19.58
CA ILE A 682 12.37 26.50 -21.04
C ILE A 682 11.69 25.17 -21.39
N PHE A 683 12.14 24.05 -20.84
CA PHE A 683 11.53 22.75 -21.13
C PHE A 683 10.12 22.63 -20.56
N ARG A 684 9.86 23.18 -19.36
CA ARG A 684 8.54 23.24 -18.72
C ARG A 684 7.53 24.05 -19.54
N TRP A 685 7.98 25.01 -20.35
CA TRP A 685 7.11 25.73 -21.27
C TRP A 685 6.41 24.78 -22.26
N TYR A 686 7.12 23.77 -22.77
CA TYR A 686 6.54 22.80 -23.72
C TYR A 686 5.36 22.02 -23.13
N PHE A 687 5.36 21.72 -21.83
CA PHE A 687 4.25 21.04 -21.16
C PHE A 687 3.00 21.91 -21.12
N ARG A 688 3.14 23.20 -20.76
CA ARG A 688 2.01 24.14 -20.79
C ARG A 688 1.49 24.37 -22.20
N TYR A 689 2.40 24.53 -23.16
CA TYR A 689 2.06 24.66 -24.58
C TYR A 689 1.26 23.44 -25.06
N SER A 690 1.76 22.24 -24.80
CA SER A 690 1.14 20.96 -25.20
C SER A 690 -0.25 20.76 -24.58
N SER A 691 -0.42 21.13 -23.30
CA SER A 691 -1.72 21.10 -22.62
C SER A 691 -2.70 22.13 -23.20
N ASN A 692 -2.25 23.36 -23.47
CA ASN A 692 -3.06 24.40 -24.12
C ASN A 692 -3.54 23.98 -25.50
N LEU A 693 -2.67 23.35 -26.30
CA LEU A 693 -3.03 22.83 -27.62
C LEU A 693 -4.15 21.80 -27.54
N ALA A 694 -4.06 20.87 -26.59
CA ALA A 694 -5.07 19.83 -26.40
C ALA A 694 -6.43 20.41 -25.98
N ILE A 695 -6.44 21.35 -25.02
CA ILE A 695 -7.67 22.00 -24.53
C ILE A 695 -8.31 22.85 -25.63
N SER A 696 -7.52 23.65 -26.36
CA SER A 696 -8.03 24.51 -27.43
C SER A 696 -8.40 23.78 -28.72
N GLY A 697 -7.92 22.55 -28.92
CA GLY A 697 -8.17 21.80 -30.15
C GLY A 697 -7.41 22.32 -31.37
N SER A 698 -6.27 22.98 -31.16
CA SER A 698 -5.45 23.57 -32.24
C SER A 698 -5.00 22.51 -33.26
N GLU A 699 -5.34 22.71 -34.54
CA GLU A 699 -4.99 21.77 -35.61
C GLU A 699 -3.51 21.82 -36.01
N HIS A 700 -2.82 22.93 -35.72
CA HIS A 700 -1.44 23.17 -36.16
C HIS A 700 -0.42 22.20 -35.58
N SER A 701 -0.69 21.64 -34.39
CA SER A 701 0.25 20.80 -33.65
C SER A 701 -0.45 19.67 -32.89
N LYS A 702 -1.38 18.95 -33.53
CA LYS A 702 -2.07 17.78 -32.93
C LYS A 702 -1.11 16.77 -32.30
N VAL A 703 0.04 16.55 -32.92
CA VAL A 703 1.06 15.62 -32.44
C VAL A 703 1.67 16.02 -31.10
N ASP A 704 1.50 17.26 -30.66
CA ASP A 704 2.00 17.79 -29.40
C ASP A 704 0.96 17.81 -28.28
N TYR A 705 -0.24 17.24 -28.49
CA TYR A 705 -1.25 17.23 -27.45
C TYR A 705 -0.77 16.44 -26.23
N GLN A 706 -0.75 17.10 -25.07
CA GLN A 706 -0.64 16.43 -23.78
C GLN A 706 -2.03 16.08 -23.29
N ILE A 707 -2.36 14.79 -23.31
CA ILE A 707 -3.67 14.27 -22.87
C ILE A 707 -3.41 13.28 -21.73
N HIS A 708 -3.81 13.65 -20.51
CA HIS A 708 -3.71 12.78 -19.33
C HIS A 708 -4.76 11.67 -19.42
N CYS A 709 -4.34 10.42 -19.52
CA CYS A 709 -5.25 9.30 -19.67
C CYS A 709 -4.58 8.00 -19.25
N GLY A 710 -5.30 7.15 -18.51
CA GLY A 710 -4.87 5.81 -18.12
C GLY A 710 -5.52 4.70 -18.95
N PRO A 711 -5.12 3.43 -18.73
CA PRO A 711 -5.60 2.27 -19.49
C PRO A 711 -7.10 1.99 -19.29
N ALA A 712 -7.72 2.54 -18.23
CA ALA A 712 -9.15 2.41 -17.94
C ALA A 712 -10.03 2.83 -19.13
N LEU A 713 -9.67 3.90 -19.85
CA LEU A 713 -10.42 4.31 -21.04
C LEU A 713 -10.26 3.33 -22.20
N GLY A 714 -9.08 2.74 -22.37
CA GLY A 714 -8.86 1.69 -23.36
C GLY A 714 -9.73 0.47 -23.11
N ALA A 715 -9.87 0.06 -21.85
CA ALA A 715 -10.76 -1.02 -21.43
C ALA A 715 -12.24 -0.67 -21.66
N PHE A 716 -12.66 0.55 -21.27
CA PHE A 716 -14.00 1.07 -21.55
C PHE A 716 -14.32 1.02 -23.05
N ASN A 717 -13.41 1.51 -23.90
CA ASN A 717 -13.58 1.51 -25.35
C ASN A 717 -13.75 0.10 -25.93
N GLN A 718 -13.12 -0.92 -25.34
CA GLN A 718 -13.35 -2.31 -25.76
C GLN A 718 -14.70 -2.84 -25.28
N TRP A 719 -15.11 -2.50 -24.06
CA TRP A 719 -16.40 -2.90 -23.50
C TRP A 719 -17.58 -2.34 -24.30
N VAL A 720 -17.52 -1.07 -24.72
CA VAL A 720 -18.61 -0.42 -25.47
C VAL A 720 -18.51 -0.58 -26.99
N LYS A 721 -17.54 -1.34 -27.50
CA LYS A 721 -17.29 -1.49 -28.93
C LYS A 721 -18.49 -2.13 -29.64
N GLY A 722 -18.91 -1.55 -30.77
CA GLY A 722 -20.07 -1.99 -31.54
C GLY A 722 -21.41 -1.51 -30.98
N SER A 723 -21.42 -0.78 -29.87
CA SER A 723 -22.64 -0.13 -29.32
C SER A 723 -22.74 1.33 -29.74
N GLU A 724 -23.86 1.98 -29.43
CA GLU A 724 -24.03 3.43 -29.64
C GLU A 724 -23.02 4.27 -28.85
N LEU A 725 -22.53 3.76 -27.71
CA LEU A 725 -21.53 4.39 -26.87
C LEU A 725 -20.11 4.33 -27.47
N GLU A 726 -19.90 3.63 -28.60
CA GLU A 726 -18.62 3.67 -29.30
C GLU A 726 -18.25 5.11 -29.70
N ASN A 727 -19.23 5.92 -30.12
CA ASN A 727 -19.05 7.33 -30.44
C ASN A 727 -19.11 8.19 -29.17
N TRP A 728 -18.07 8.98 -28.90
CA TRP A 728 -18.03 9.82 -27.70
C TRP A 728 -19.17 10.84 -27.62
N ARG A 729 -19.76 11.22 -28.76
CA ARG A 729 -20.89 12.16 -28.81
C ARG A 729 -22.16 11.60 -28.17
N ASN A 730 -22.22 10.29 -27.95
CA ASN A 730 -23.29 9.60 -27.23
C ASN A 730 -22.87 9.24 -25.80
N ARG A 731 -21.66 9.59 -25.36
CA ARG A 731 -21.17 9.29 -24.01
C ARG A 731 -21.51 10.45 -23.09
N HIS A 732 -22.58 10.30 -22.33
CA HIS A 732 -22.92 11.22 -21.24
C HIS A 732 -22.40 10.69 -19.92
N VAL A 733 -21.73 11.56 -19.15
CA VAL A 733 -20.98 11.17 -17.94
C VAL A 733 -21.81 10.43 -16.88
N ASP A 734 -23.08 10.80 -16.74
CA ASP A 734 -24.04 10.18 -15.82
C ASP A 734 -24.59 8.86 -16.36
N GLU A 735 -24.88 8.79 -17.66
CA GLU A 735 -25.35 7.57 -18.31
C GLU A 735 -24.30 6.46 -18.27
N ILE A 736 -23.05 6.78 -18.63
CA ILE A 736 -21.96 5.79 -18.54
C ILE A 736 -21.73 5.35 -17.09
N GLY A 737 -21.88 6.25 -16.11
CA GLY A 737 -21.80 5.92 -14.69
C GLY A 737 -22.93 4.98 -14.26
N LYS A 738 -24.17 5.22 -14.70
CA LYS A 738 -25.34 4.39 -14.36
C LYS A 738 -25.23 3.01 -14.97
N ILE A 739 -24.85 2.94 -16.25
CA ILE A 739 -24.64 1.67 -16.95
C ILE A 739 -23.53 0.88 -16.27
N LEU A 740 -22.40 1.53 -15.97
CA LEU A 740 -21.28 0.89 -15.28
C LEU A 740 -21.72 0.31 -13.92
N MET A 741 -22.43 1.07 -13.08
CA MET A 741 -22.91 0.58 -11.78
C MET A 741 -23.96 -0.53 -11.91
N THR A 742 -24.85 -0.43 -12.89
CA THR A 742 -25.90 -1.44 -13.16
C THR A 742 -25.31 -2.75 -13.63
N GLU A 743 -24.43 -2.71 -14.63
CA GLU A 743 -23.75 -3.90 -15.12
C GLU A 743 -22.77 -4.49 -14.09
N THR A 744 -22.15 -3.65 -13.27
CA THR A 744 -21.32 -4.11 -12.12
C THR A 744 -22.16 -4.95 -11.15
N ALA A 745 -23.36 -4.47 -10.80
CA ALA A 745 -24.26 -5.18 -9.90
C ALA A 745 -24.75 -6.50 -10.50
N ALA A 746 -25.13 -6.48 -11.79
CA ALA A 746 -25.56 -7.67 -12.51
C ALA A 746 -24.43 -8.72 -12.60
N LEU A 747 -23.22 -8.30 -12.97
CA LEU A 747 -22.05 -9.16 -13.08
C LEU A 747 -21.64 -9.74 -11.72
N LEU A 748 -21.68 -8.93 -10.66
CA LEU A 748 -21.40 -9.41 -9.31
C LEU A 748 -22.44 -10.44 -8.88
N HIS A 749 -23.72 -10.17 -9.14
CA HIS A 749 -24.81 -11.12 -8.84
C HIS A 749 -24.61 -12.44 -9.57
N GLU A 750 -24.35 -12.41 -10.88
CA GLU A 750 -24.09 -13.61 -11.69
C GLU A 750 -22.91 -14.42 -11.14
N ARG A 751 -21.78 -13.76 -10.87
CA ARG A 751 -20.59 -14.43 -10.32
C ARG A 751 -20.86 -15.04 -8.96
N THR A 752 -21.54 -14.33 -8.06
CA THR A 752 -21.93 -14.88 -6.76
C THR A 752 -22.83 -16.10 -6.93
N GLN A 753 -23.85 -16.06 -7.80
CA GLN A 753 -24.71 -17.22 -8.06
C GLN A 753 -23.94 -18.41 -8.63
N SER A 754 -23.03 -18.18 -9.57
CA SER A 754 -22.21 -19.23 -10.17
C SER A 754 -21.34 -19.99 -9.16
N MET A 755 -20.91 -19.33 -8.08
CA MET A 755 -20.13 -19.96 -7.00
C MET A 755 -20.98 -20.91 -6.12
N TYR A 756 -22.30 -20.74 -6.10
CA TYR A 756 -23.22 -21.55 -5.29
C TYR A 756 -23.95 -22.64 -6.07
N GLN A 757 -23.83 -22.69 -7.40
CA GLN A 757 -24.39 -23.79 -8.19
C GLN A 757 -23.43 -24.98 -8.21
N PRO A 758 -23.88 -26.21 -7.87
CA PRO A 758 -23.07 -27.40 -8.02
C PRO A 758 -22.76 -27.62 -9.51
N SER A 759 -21.47 -27.67 -9.84
CA SER A 759 -21.02 -28.10 -11.18
C SER A 759 -21.46 -29.55 -11.40
N TYR A 760 -22.35 -29.77 -12.36
CA TYR A 760 -22.77 -31.11 -12.80
C TYR A 760 -21.77 -31.73 -13.79
#